data_AF-A0A395H2S8-F1
#
_entry.id   AF-A0A395H2S8-F1
#
_cell.length_a   1.000
_cell.length_b   1.000
_cell.length_c   1.000
_cell.angle_alpha   90.00
_cell.angle_beta   90.00
_cell.angle_gamma   90.00
#
_symmetry.space_group_name_H-M   'P 1'
#
loop_
_entity.id
_entity.type
_entity.pdbx_description
1 polymer ?
#
loop_
_entity_poly.entity_id
_entity_poly.type
_entity_poly.pdbx_seq_one_letter_code
_entity_poly.pdbx_strand_id
1 'polypeptide(L)'
;MSSNKIWLRAETKPAEARSALTPTTCKALIDAGYEVTVERSTQRIFDDEEFAKVGAPLVEEGSWVKDAPKDAYILGLKELPEDDFPLEHVHISFAHCYKQQGGWEKVLSRWPRGGGTLLDLEFLTDDVGRRVAAFGWSAGYAGSALAVKNWAWQLTHPEGEPLPAEAPYANQDRLIESVKKSLEAGKKQSGRSPKILVIGALGRCGSGAVDLAKDVGIPDSDIIRWDIEETKKGGPFKEIVEDADIFVNCIYLASPIPPFVTPETLTSPARRLSVICDVSADTTNPHNPIPVYNITTTFDKPTVPVTVSGGDQIAGLSVISIDHLPSLLPRESSEMFSQALLSSLLQLKDRQNARVWKQAEDLFDEKVATLPENIREYQARHRHQQHLYRQSTRSVPLRLSRLMQEKSTTVAAYAAGASLAAIALFYVFGPNYTIDGDESLDSTRKKNIVGLSNPANDCFINSVLQALAGLGDLRVYLIRELHRRELDGPEIYNILPSPEEMPRDGKPDRIRELQLGTITRALKEMLDRLNERPIYKKTISARPFIQSLEYAYRTRISRNQQDAQEFLQIVAERLCDEYHAGVKARQRAKDMIGPSAGLEIIEPDDVSSPKTPAEVEVRIDDGSETGLPAIIDNKLREIDHEHGFPFEGRLESQIECLYCHYQYRPNQTSFVNLTLQVPQKSSTTLSACFDGLLKTEYIEDFKCDKCRLQHAVELKIQELHRTRTKDDRKQLEAEIERIQTALATDPEGPLEGVTLPPSELAPKRRIARHMRITTFPKIVAIHLSRSIFDQSSSTKNAAKVSFPERLPLGGILSREWFRLLAIVCHKGSHHSGHYESFRRNHLYPPFSTPDAFSSYAQSRAASENPSEAPSPQLRARNSSDTEPANLNISTSIASPTRSSQLQPPPSPTPRPTSSPRVSFQSTRTKSSTSKQNLSPVSDPHSPSSTEGGRWSKSFSRASFTSDRSTPATSVEASTGSKPRLHRRRKPNDRWWRISDEKVKECKTSDVLGMQREVYLLFYEIEKPTPGV
;
A
#
# COMPACT_ATOMS: atom_id res chain seq x y z
N MET A 1 15.21 31.06 -7.55
CA MET A 1 14.48 31.57 -8.73
C MET A 1 14.15 30.37 -9.59
N SER A 2 12.94 30.29 -10.16
CA SER A 2 12.65 29.30 -11.19
C SER A 2 13.09 29.82 -12.56
N SER A 3 13.44 28.90 -13.45
CA SER A 3 13.88 29.21 -14.81
C SER A 3 12.79 28.90 -15.83
N ASN A 4 12.83 29.59 -16.96
CA ASN A 4 12.04 29.32 -18.15
C ASN A 4 12.88 28.74 -19.30
N LYS A 5 14.17 28.46 -19.08
CA LYS A 5 15.11 28.01 -20.12
C LYS A 5 15.27 26.50 -20.13
N ILE A 6 15.07 25.89 -21.29
CA ILE A 6 15.27 24.46 -21.55
C ILE A 6 16.28 24.34 -22.69
N TRP A 7 17.29 23.48 -22.50
CA TRP A 7 18.31 23.20 -23.48
C TRP A 7 18.24 21.72 -23.84
N LEU A 8 17.72 21.41 -25.03
CA LEU A 8 17.67 20.05 -25.54
C LEU A 8 19.07 19.66 -26.04
N ARG A 9 19.82 18.91 -25.23
CA ARG A 9 21.12 18.39 -25.65
C ARG A 9 20.96 17.32 -26.73
N ALA A 10 21.98 17.15 -27.57
CA ALA A 10 22.05 16.00 -28.46
C ALA A 10 22.27 14.71 -27.65
N GLU A 11 21.78 13.58 -28.16
CA GLU A 11 22.14 12.26 -27.62
C GLU A 11 23.50 11.82 -28.16
N THR A 12 24.37 11.34 -27.27
CA THR A 12 25.71 10.83 -27.60
C THR A 12 25.79 9.31 -27.49
N LYS A 13 24.71 8.64 -27.07
CA LYS A 13 24.65 7.17 -27.01
C LYS A 13 24.48 6.62 -28.43
N PRO A 14 25.35 5.72 -28.91
CA PRO A 14 25.23 5.16 -30.25
C PRO A 14 23.84 4.57 -30.54
N ALA A 15 23.34 4.82 -31.75
CA ALA A 15 22.01 4.42 -32.23
C ALA A 15 20.79 4.97 -31.44
N GLU A 16 20.97 5.89 -30.47
CA GLU A 16 19.84 6.54 -29.81
C GLU A 16 19.26 7.68 -30.65
N ALA A 17 18.43 7.32 -31.64
CA ALA A 17 17.79 8.26 -32.55
C ALA A 17 16.54 8.97 -31.96
N ARG A 18 16.10 8.58 -30.76
CA ARG A 18 14.99 9.24 -30.05
C ARG A 18 15.39 10.60 -29.50
N SER A 19 14.42 11.39 -29.08
CA SER A 19 14.66 12.61 -28.30
C SER A 19 13.62 12.81 -27.20
N ALA A 20 14.01 13.45 -26.10
CA ALA A 20 13.10 13.76 -24.98
C ALA A 20 12.11 14.89 -25.32
N LEU A 21 12.40 15.67 -26.37
CA LEU A 21 11.54 16.73 -26.90
C LEU A 21 11.40 16.55 -28.42
N THR A 22 10.20 16.81 -28.95
CA THR A 22 9.89 16.75 -30.38
C THR A 22 9.59 18.15 -30.91
N PRO A 23 9.57 18.39 -32.24
CA PRO A 23 9.14 19.68 -32.79
C PRO A 23 7.75 20.08 -32.30
N THR A 24 6.83 19.11 -32.20
CA THR A 24 5.46 19.28 -31.69
C THR A 24 5.43 19.79 -30.25
N THR A 25 6.15 19.12 -29.34
CA THR A 25 6.16 19.49 -27.91
C THR A 25 7.06 20.69 -27.61
N CYS A 26 8.12 20.89 -28.40
CA CYS A 26 8.95 22.09 -28.38
C CYS A 26 8.11 23.33 -28.68
N LYS A 27 7.29 23.29 -29.74
CA LYS A 27 6.36 24.38 -30.05
C LYS A 27 5.42 24.67 -28.86
N ALA A 28 4.85 23.64 -28.23
CA ALA A 28 3.96 23.81 -27.09
C ALA A 28 4.63 24.47 -25.87
N LEU A 29 5.94 24.25 -25.67
CA LEU A 29 6.73 24.93 -24.64
C LEU A 29 7.04 26.38 -25.02
N ILE A 30 7.40 26.65 -26.28
CA ILE A 30 7.64 28.01 -26.80
C ILE A 30 6.35 28.84 -26.73
N ASP A 31 5.20 28.27 -27.13
CA ASP A 31 3.87 28.88 -27.01
C ASP A 31 3.51 29.19 -25.54
N ALA A 32 3.95 28.34 -24.60
CA ALA A 32 3.84 28.56 -23.15
C ALA A 32 4.93 29.51 -22.58
N GLY A 33 5.73 30.16 -23.44
CA GLY A 33 6.74 31.14 -23.10
C GLY A 33 7.99 30.55 -22.42
N TYR A 34 8.39 29.33 -22.75
CA TYR A 34 9.71 28.80 -22.41
C TYR A 34 10.73 29.20 -23.48
N GLU A 35 11.96 29.50 -23.06
CA GLU A 35 13.11 29.68 -23.93
C GLU A 35 13.70 28.29 -24.22
N VAL A 36 13.46 27.74 -25.42
CA VAL A 36 13.88 26.38 -25.78
C VAL A 36 14.99 26.40 -26.82
N THR A 37 16.22 26.19 -26.39
CA THR A 37 17.39 25.99 -27.26
C THR A 37 17.51 24.50 -27.62
N VAL A 38 17.89 24.20 -28.86
CA VAL A 38 18.07 22.83 -29.36
C VAL A 38 19.45 22.66 -29.95
N GLU A 39 20.21 21.68 -29.46
CA GLU A 39 21.45 21.28 -30.13
C GLU A 39 21.14 20.59 -31.46
N ARG A 40 21.91 20.92 -32.49
CA ARG A 40 22.00 20.11 -33.72
C ARG A 40 22.42 18.69 -33.35
N SER A 41 21.91 17.69 -34.06
CA SER A 41 22.27 16.30 -33.79
C SER A 41 22.27 15.46 -35.05
N THR A 42 23.39 14.78 -35.32
CA THR A 42 23.54 13.93 -36.51
C THR A 42 22.81 12.58 -36.43
N GLN A 43 22.40 12.14 -35.23
CA GLN A 43 21.73 10.84 -35.01
C GLN A 43 20.22 10.92 -34.72
N ARG A 44 19.68 12.11 -34.44
CA ARG A 44 18.27 12.32 -34.07
C ARG A 44 17.33 12.10 -35.26
N ILE A 45 16.20 11.41 -35.06
CA ILE A 45 15.20 11.12 -36.10
C ILE A 45 14.40 12.34 -36.60
N PHE A 46 14.54 13.49 -35.93
CA PHE A 46 13.91 14.76 -36.28
C PHE A 46 14.95 15.70 -36.89
N ASP A 47 14.67 16.21 -38.08
CA ASP A 47 15.55 17.14 -38.77
C ASP A 47 15.70 18.42 -37.94
N ASP A 48 16.90 19.02 -37.93
CA ASP A 48 17.14 20.31 -37.28
C ASP A 48 16.16 21.40 -37.80
N GLU A 49 15.83 21.34 -39.08
CA GLU A 49 14.86 22.22 -39.73
C GLU A 49 13.43 22.06 -39.18
N GLU A 50 13.04 20.94 -38.58
CA GLU A 50 11.74 20.82 -37.90
C GLU A 50 11.71 21.67 -36.62
N PHE A 51 12.79 21.67 -35.83
CA PHE A 51 12.91 22.52 -34.64
C PHE A 51 13.04 24.01 -34.99
N ALA A 52 13.79 24.34 -36.05
CA ALA A 52 13.90 25.72 -36.52
C ALA A 52 12.54 26.29 -36.99
N LYS A 53 11.70 25.48 -37.67
CA LYS A 53 10.36 25.88 -38.12
C LYS A 53 9.40 26.23 -36.97
N VAL A 54 9.60 25.66 -35.77
CA VAL A 54 8.80 25.98 -34.57
C VAL A 54 9.40 27.10 -33.71
N GLY A 55 10.52 27.69 -34.13
CA GLY A 55 11.13 28.87 -33.49
C GLY A 55 12.23 28.57 -32.46
N ALA A 56 12.70 27.31 -32.36
CA ALA A 56 13.80 26.96 -31.46
C ALA A 56 15.16 27.40 -32.05
N PRO A 57 16.01 28.13 -31.31
CA PRO A 57 17.39 28.40 -31.73
C PRO A 57 18.21 27.10 -31.81
N LEU A 58 18.92 26.93 -32.93
CA LEU A 58 19.84 25.81 -33.15
C LEU A 58 21.27 26.18 -32.77
N VAL A 59 21.94 25.33 -32.01
CA VAL A 59 23.33 25.48 -31.53
C VAL A 59 24.16 24.21 -31.77
N GLU A 60 25.48 24.28 -31.62
CA GLU A 60 26.38 23.16 -31.92
C GLU A 60 26.20 21.96 -30.97
N GLU A 61 26.52 20.75 -31.46
CA GLU A 61 26.38 19.48 -30.72
C GLU A 61 27.29 19.49 -29.48
N GLY A 62 26.73 19.23 -28.28
CA GLY A 62 27.47 19.24 -27.02
C GLY A 62 27.83 20.62 -26.45
N SER A 63 27.36 21.72 -27.06
CA SER A 63 27.61 23.09 -26.59
C SER A 63 27.06 23.36 -25.17
N TRP A 64 26.10 22.57 -24.67
CA TRP A 64 25.54 22.70 -23.32
C TRP A 64 26.58 22.73 -22.19
N VAL A 65 27.73 22.07 -22.37
CA VAL A 65 28.80 21.99 -21.36
C VAL A 65 29.43 23.37 -21.08
N LYS A 66 29.43 24.28 -22.07
CA LYS A 66 30.14 25.57 -22.02
C LYS A 66 29.19 26.77 -22.17
N ASP A 67 28.22 26.66 -23.07
CA ASP A 67 27.46 27.79 -23.59
C ASP A 67 26.03 27.86 -23.02
N ALA A 68 25.52 26.78 -22.42
CA ALA A 68 24.23 26.79 -21.75
C ALA A 68 24.27 27.66 -20.48
N PRO A 69 23.35 28.64 -20.32
CA PRO A 69 23.22 29.43 -19.10
C PRO A 69 23.09 28.53 -17.86
N LYS A 70 23.73 28.93 -16.75
CA LYS A 70 23.72 28.13 -15.49
C LYS A 70 22.32 27.93 -14.89
N ASP A 71 21.33 28.69 -15.34
CA ASP A 71 19.92 28.55 -14.97
C ASP A 71 19.10 27.70 -15.96
N ALA A 72 19.69 27.17 -17.04
CA ALA A 72 19.00 26.29 -17.99
C ALA A 72 18.81 24.87 -17.44
N TYR A 73 17.66 24.27 -17.77
CA TYR A 73 17.42 22.82 -17.61
C TYR A 73 18.01 22.08 -18.82
N ILE A 74 19.04 21.26 -18.61
CA ILE A 74 19.61 20.40 -19.66
C ILE A 74 18.71 19.17 -19.81
N LEU A 75 17.87 19.20 -20.84
CA LEU A 75 16.94 18.13 -21.18
C LEU A 75 17.62 17.19 -22.19
N GLY A 76 17.64 15.89 -21.87
CA GLY A 76 18.08 14.83 -22.76
C GLY A 76 17.34 13.54 -22.42
N LEU A 77 17.55 12.50 -23.21
CA LEU A 77 16.92 11.21 -22.97
C LEU A 77 17.83 10.27 -22.18
N LYS A 78 19.03 9.97 -22.68
CA LYS A 78 19.88 8.92 -22.11
C LYS A 78 20.92 9.41 -21.10
N GLU A 79 21.73 8.46 -20.62
CA GLU A 79 22.90 8.72 -19.80
C GLU A 79 23.92 9.62 -20.52
N LEU A 80 24.72 10.36 -19.75
CA LEU A 80 25.87 11.09 -20.28
C LEU A 80 27.06 10.13 -20.43
N PRO A 81 28.04 10.41 -21.31
CA PRO A 81 29.31 9.68 -21.33
C PRO A 81 29.98 9.70 -19.96
N GLU A 82 30.76 8.66 -19.63
CA GLU A 82 31.42 8.48 -18.31
C GLU A 82 32.60 9.44 -18.04
N ASP A 83 32.60 10.63 -18.64
CA ASP A 83 33.62 11.65 -18.43
C ASP A 83 33.64 12.14 -16.98
N ASP A 84 34.83 12.24 -16.37
CA ASP A 84 34.97 12.68 -14.98
C ASP A 84 34.96 14.22 -14.81
N PHE A 85 33.93 14.89 -15.33
CA PHE A 85 33.71 16.33 -15.10
C PHE A 85 32.51 16.65 -14.19
N PRO A 86 32.60 17.69 -13.34
CA PRO A 86 31.49 18.13 -12.49
C PRO A 86 30.32 18.69 -13.30
N LEU A 87 29.08 18.33 -12.91
CA LEU A 87 27.86 18.80 -13.57
C LEU A 87 27.24 19.94 -12.78
N GLU A 88 27.30 21.15 -13.32
CA GLU A 88 26.79 22.37 -12.67
C GLU A 88 25.29 22.60 -12.90
N HIS A 89 24.75 22.20 -14.06
CA HIS A 89 23.37 22.46 -14.44
C HIS A 89 22.38 21.45 -13.86
N VAL A 90 21.10 21.81 -13.90
CA VAL A 90 19.98 20.91 -13.62
C VAL A 90 19.73 20.03 -14.83
N HIS A 91 19.89 18.72 -14.70
CA HIS A 91 19.69 17.75 -15.77
C HIS A 91 18.33 17.05 -15.64
N ILE A 92 17.67 16.82 -16.77
CA ILE A 92 16.46 16.02 -16.91
C ILE A 92 16.77 14.95 -17.96
N SER A 93 17.10 13.73 -17.52
CA SER A 93 17.38 12.57 -18.39
C SER A 93 17.21 11.26 -17.63
N PHE A 94 17.23 10.11 -18.31
CA PHE A 94 17.48 8.82 -17.67
C PHE A 94 18.98 8.72 -17.38
N ALA A 95 19.42 8.81 -16.13
CA ALA A 95 20.84 8.70 -15.79
C ALA A 95 21.25 7.30 -15.30
N HIS A 96 20.28 6.43 -15.06
CA HIS A 96 20.48 5.01 -14.71
C HIS A 96 21.53 4.79 -13.60
N CYS A 97 21.47 5.59 -12.52
CA CYS A 97 22.40 5.51 -11.38
C CYS A 97 21.71 5.32 -10.01
N TYR A 98 20.38 5.13 -9.96
CA TYR A 98 19.61 5.00 -8.70
C TYR A 98 19.35 3.55 -8.26
N LYS A 99 19.76 2.54 -9.05
CA LYS A 99 19.51 1.10 -8.81
C LYS A 99 20.83 0.32 -8.60
N GLN A 100 21.89 1.01 -8.16
CA GLN A 100 23.23 0.47 -7.94
C GLN A 100 23.86 -0.23 -9.17
N GLN A 101 23.58 0.30 -10.37
CA GLN A 101 24.25 -0.11 -11.61
C GLN A 101 25.79 0.02 -11.50
N GLY A 102 26.55 -0.74 -12.30
CA GLY A 102 28.01 -0.66 -12.28
C GLY A 102 28.51 0.79 -12.50
N GLY A 103 29.30 1.31 -11.56
CA GLY A 103 29.83 2.68 -11.61
C GLY A 103 28.84 3.80 -11.25
N TRP A 104 27.64 3.47 -10.75
CA TRP A 104 26.60 4.45 -10.36
C TRP A 104 27.13 5.57 -9.44
N GLU A 105 28.06 5.24 -8.55
CA GLU A 105 28.64 6.16 -7.58
C GLU A 105 29.53 7.22 -8.26
N LYS A 106 30.23 6.86 -9.35
CA LYS A 106 31.00 7.81 -10.16
C LYS A 106 30.06 8.75 -10.89
N VAL A 107 29.07 8.20 -11.59
CA VAL A 107 28.05 8.94 -12.36
C VAL A 107 27.33 9.94 -11.45
N LEU A 108 26.72 9.46 -10.37
CA LEU A 108 25.96 10.29 -9.44
C LEU A 108 26.81 11.35 -8.74
N SER A 109 28.11 11.09 -8.47
CA SER A 109 29.00 12.08 -7.85
C SER A 109 29.25 13.35 -8.66
N ARG A 110 28.94 13.37 -9.97
CA ARG A 110 29.24 14.51 -10.85
C ARG A 110 28.40 15.75 -10.51
N TRP A 111 27.10 15.59 -10.27
CA TRP A 111 26.21 16.69 -9.89
C TRP A 111 26.57 17.37 -8.55
N PRO A 112 26.71 16.67 -7.41
CA PRO A 112 27.10 17.31 -6.13
C PRO A 112 28.53 17.88 -6.12
N ARG A 113 29.40 17.48 -7.08
CA ARG A 113 30.71 18.13 -7.32
C ARG A 113 30.58 19.48 -8.06
N GLY A 114 29.63 19.61 -8.99
CA GLY A 114 29.37 20.86 -9.73
C GLY A 114 28.36 21.79 -9.07
N GLY A 115 27.52 21.26 -8.17
CA GLY A 115 26.39 21.96 -7.57
C GLY A 115 25.08 21.85 -8.37
N GLY A 116 25.04 21.00 -9.40
CA GLY A 116 23.84 20.71 -10.18
C GLY A 116 22.86 19.74 -9.49
N THR A 117 21.78 19.41 -10.19
CA THR A 117 20.76 18.43 -9.75
C THR A 117 20.46 17.47 -10.90
N LEU A 118 20.17 16.21 -10.61
CA LEU A 118 19.52 15.30 -11.55
C LEU A 118 18.03 15.17 -11.21
N LEU A 119 17.16 15.37 -12.20
CA LEU A 119 15.71 15.13 -12.13
C LEU A 119 15.40 13.93 -13.03
N ASP A 120 15.71 12.72 -12.54
CA ASP A 120 15.77 11.52 -13.38
C ASP A 120 14.39 11.14 -13.96
N LEU A 121 14.32 11.05 -15.29
CA LEU A 121 13.11 10.69 -16.05
C LEU A 121 12.55 9.31 -15.66
N GLU A 122 13.40 8.41 -15.16
CA GLU A 122 13.02 7.08 -14.71
C GLU A 122 12.10 7.10 -13.47
N PHE A 123 12.04 8.20 -12.71
CA PHE A 123 11.33 8.28 -11.43
C PHE A 123 10.23 9.35 -11.36
N LEU A 124 9.95 10.06 -12.47
CA LEU A 124 8.84 11.01 -12.55
C LEU A 124 7.48 10.28 -12.51
N THR A 125 6.71 10.50 -11.44
CA THR A 125 5.45 9.79 -11.17
C THR A 125 4.24 10.73 -11.02
N ASP A 126 3.05 10.23 -11.39
CA ASP A 126 1.76 10.86 -11.15
C ASP A 126 1.34 10.80 -9.66
N ASP A 127 0.17 11.35 -9.31
CA ASP A 127 -0.36 11.34 -7.94
C ASP A 127 -0.79 9.94 -7.44
N VAL A 128 -0.84 8.96 -8.34
CA VAL A 128 -1.13 7.54 -8.05
C VAL A 128 0.14 6.68 -8.04
N GLY A 129 1.32 7.28 -8.32
CA GLY A 129 2.62 6.60 -8.34
C GLY A 129 3.01 5.96 -9.68
N ARG A 130 2.29 6.21 -10.77
CA ARG A 130 2.60 5.66 -12.10
C ARG A 130 3.61 6.55 -12.82
N ARG A 131 4.54 5.98 -13.59
CA ARG A 131 5.48 6.76 -14.43
C ARG A 131 4.73 7.65 -15.44
N VAL A 132 4.96 8.96 -15.33
CA VAL A 132 4.36 10.01 -16.19
C VAL A 132 4.62 9.70 -17.66
N ALA A 133 5.90 9.56 -18.04
CA ALA A 133 6.34 9.22 -19.38
C ALA A 133 7.12 7.90 -19.36
N ALA A 134 6.83 7.00 -20.30
CA ALA A 134 7.54 5.73 -20.48
C ALA A 134 7.25 5.15 -21.86
N PHE A 135 8.24 4.52 -22.49
CA PHE A 135 8.17 3.96 -23.85
C PHE A 135 7.39 2.64 -23.98
N GLY A 136 6.54 2.29 -23.00
CA GLY A 136 5.99 0.94 -22.87
C GLY A 136 5.27 0.44 -24.13
N TRP A 137 4.37 1.24 -24.71
CA TRP A 137 3.62 0.85 -25.91
C TRP A 137 4.55 0.58 -27.10
N SER A 138 5.47 1.50 -27.39
CA SER A 138 6.42 1.36 -28.49
C SER A 138 7.38 0.19 -28.31
N ALA A 139 7.73 -0.17 -27.06
CA ALA A 139 8.54 -1.35 -26.76
C ALA A 139 7.80 -2.64 -27.17
N GLY A 140 6.53 -2.79 -26.78
CA GLY A 140 5.70 -3.94 -27.15
C GLY A 140 5.40 -4.00 -28.65
N TYR A 141 5.14 -2.83 -29.27
CA TYR A 141 4.92 -2.70 -30.70
C TYR A 141 6.15 -3.17 -31.51
N ALA A 142 7.34 -2.68 -31.17
CA ALA A 142 8.60 -3.08 -31.79
C ALA A 142 9.01 -4.53 -31.46
N GLY A 143 8.79 -5.01 -30.23
CA GLY A 143 9.07 -6.38 -29.84
C GLY A 143 8.24 -7.39 -30.63
N SER A 144 6.93 -7.16 -30.71
CA SER A 144 6.00 -7.93 -31.53
C SER A 144 6.35 -7.85 -33.03
N ALA A 145 6.87 -6.70 -33.51
CA ALA A 145 7.31 -6.54 -34.90
C ALA A 145 8.47 -7.46 -35.25
N LEU A 146 9.52 -7.44 -34.43
CA LEU A 146 10.67 -8.34 -34.58
C LEU A 146 10.27 -9.80 -34.40
N ALA A 147 9.34 -10.10 -33.49
CA ALA A 147 8.86 -11.45 -33.26
C ALA A 147 8.11 -12.04 -34.48
N VAL A 148 7.22 -11.26 -35.11
CA VAL A 148 6.52 -11.66 -36.33
C VAL A 148 7.49 -11.80 -37.51
N LYS A 149 8.47 -10.89 -37.63
CA LYS A 149 9.52 -11.00 -38.67
C LYS A 149 10.40 -12.24 -38.46
N ASN A 150 10.77 -12.55 -37.23
CA ASN A 150 11.56 -13.74 -36.87
C ASN A 150 10.81 -15.05 -37.16
N TRP A 151 9.53 -15.15 -36.78
CA TRP A 151 8.69 -16.33 -37.08
C TRP A 151 8.60 -16.58 -38.59
N ALA A 152 8.40 -15.52 -39.38
CA ALA A 152 8.39 -15.61 -40.83
C ALA A 152 9.78 -15.93 -41.43
N TRP A 153 10.86 -15.46 -40.79
CA TRP A 153 12.24 -15.73 -41.19
C TRP A 153 12.58 -17.22 -41.00
N GLN A 154 12.33 -17.77 -39.80
CA GLN A 154 12.52 -19.19 -39.48
C GLN A 154 11.77 -20.12 -40.46
N LEU A 155 10.56 -19.74 -40.89
CA LEU A 155 9.77 -20.48 -41.87
C LEU A 155 10.27 -20.36 -43.31
N THR A 156 11.04 -19.33 -43.64
CA THR A 156 11.59 -19.09 -44.99
C THR A 156 13.05 -19.51 -45.13
N HIS A 157 13.78 -19.63 -44.02
CA HIS A 157 15.19 -20.01 -43.96
C HIS A 157 15.36 -21.22 -43.00
N PRO A 158 14.84 -22.40 -43.36
CA PRO A 158 14.77 -23.57 -42.48
C PRO A 158 16.14 -24.18 -42.11
N GLU A 159 17.23 -23.74 -42.77
CA GLU A 159 18.61 -24.12 -42.45
C GLU A 159 19.13 -23.47 -41.16
N GLY A 160 18.34 -22.60 -40.52
CA GLY A 160 18.62 -22.06 -39.17
C GLY A 160 19.34 -20.72 -39.15
N GLU A 161 19.31 -19.96 -40.25
CA GLU A 161 19.89 -18.61 -40.29
C GLU A 161 19.21 -17.69 -39.26
N PRO A 162 19.97 -16.91 -38.45
CA PRO A 162 19.39 -15.93 -37.54
C PRO A 162 18.72 -14.80 -38.32
N LEU A 163 17.72 -14.14 -37.71
CA LEU A 163 17.11 -12.95 -38.29
C LEU A 163 18.21 -11.88 -38.52
N PRO A 164 18.32 -11.29 -39.73
CA PRO A 164 19.36 -10.32 -40.04
C PRO A 164 19.22 -9.01 -39.26
N ALA A 165 20.25 -8.16 -39.35
CA ALA A 165 20.28 -6.85 -38.74
C ALA A 165 19.09 -5.97 -39.19
N GLU A 166 18.50 -5.26 -38.23
CA GLU A 166 17.35 -4.36 -38.43
C GLU A 166 17.77 -2.91 -38.20
N ALA A 167 17.20 -1.98 -38.96
CA ALA A 167 17.46 -0.55 -38.81
C ALA A 167 16.25 0.18 -38.22
N PRO A 168 16.43 1.28 -37.46
CA PRO A 168 15.33 2.15 -37.03
C PRO A 168 14.48 2.62 -38.20
N TYR A 169 13.16 2.51 -38.06
CA TYR A 169 12.18 2.87 -39.07
C TYR A 169 11.82 4.36 -39.00
N ALA A 170 11.73 5.01 -40.17
CA ALA A 170 11.44 6.44 -40.27
C ALA A 170 10.03 6.82 -39.76
N ASN A 171 9.08 5.88 -39.82
CA ASN A 171 7.72 5.99 -39.28
C ASN A 171 7.04 4.61 -39.16
N GLN A 172 5.86 4.61 -38.53
CA GLN A 172 5.06 3.40 -38.25
C GLN A 172 4.58 2.70 -39.53
N ASP A 173 4.19 3.44 -40.57
CA ASP A 173 3.74 2.85 -41.84
C ASP A 173 4.81 1.98 -42.49
N ARG A 174 6.08 2.41 -42.47
CA ARG A 174 7.21 1.62 -42.99
C ARG A 174 7.50 0.38 -42.18
N LEU A 175 7.29 0.43 -40.86
CA LEU A 175 7.40 -0.76 -39.99
C LEU A 175 6.27 -1.75 -40.33
N ILE A 176 5.02 -1.29 -40.42
CA ILE A 176 3.86 -2.11 -40.79
C ILE A 176 4.05 -2.73 -42.19
N GLU A 177 4.48 -1.96 -43.19
CA GLU A 177 4.78 -2.43 -44.55
C GLU A 177 5.83 -3.55 -44.54
N SER A 178 6.91 -3.38 -43.78
CA SER A 178 7.98 -4.38 -43.65
C SER A 178 7.52 -5.64 -42.94
N VAL A 179 6.80 -5.52 -41.82
CA VAL A 179 6.31 -6.68 -41.06
C VAL A 179 5.23 -7.43 -41.85
N LYS A 180 4.33 -6.73 -42.58
CA LYS A 180 3.36 -7.36 -43.50
C LYS A 180 4.07 -8.18 -44.58
N LYS A 181 5.12 -7.64 -45.20
CA LYS A 181 5.91 -8.37 -46.21
C LYS A 181 6.51 -9.67 -45.66
N SER A 182 7.04 -9.65 -44.44
CA SER A 182 7.52 -10.85 -43.75
C SER A 182 6.36 -11.80 -43.41
N LEU A 183 5.30 -11.33 -42.75
CA LEU A 183 4.14 -12.12 -42.35
C LEU A 183 3.50 -12.87 -43.53
N GLU A 184 3.33 -12.23 -44.68
CA GLU A 184 2.81 -12.87 -45.90
C GLU A 184 3.78 -13.87 -46.53
N ALA A 185 5.09 -13.79 -46.26
CA ALA A 185 6.05 -14.83 -46.63
C ALA A 185 5.94 -16.04 -45.68
N GLY A 186 5.85 -15.81 -44.36
CA GLY A 186 5.64 -16.88 -43.36
C GLY A 186 4.30 -17.61 -43.52
N LYS A 187 3.22 -16.87 -43.81
CA LYS A 187 1.88 -17.43 -44.13
C LYS A 187 1.92 -18.36 -45.35
N LYS A 188 2.71 -18.06 -46.38
CA LYS A 188 2.83 -18.91 -47.58
C LYS A 188 3.49 -20.26 -47.30
N GLN A 189 4.43 -20.31 -46.34
CA GLN A 189 5.12 -21.54 -45.96
C GLN A 189 4.34 -22.37 -44.93
N SER A 190 3.69 -21.71 -43.95
CA SER A 190 2.94 -22.39 -42.88
C SER A 190 1.46 -22.64 -43.19
N GLY A 191 0.91 -22.01 -44.23
CA GLY A 191 -0.50 -22.08 -44.62
C GLY A 191 -1.47 -21.29 -43.72
N ARG A 192 -0.97 -20.53 -42.73
CA ARG A 192 -1.79 -19.87 -41.70
C ARG A 192 -1.11 -18.65 -41.07
N SER A 193 -1.85 -17.89 -40.28
CA SER A 193 -1.29 -16.87 -39.37
C SER A 193 -0.55 -17.52 -38.19
N PRO A 194 0.43 -16.82 -37.57
CA PRO A 194 0.95 -17.17 -36.26
C PRO A 194 -0.09 -16.87 -35.18
N LYS A 195 -0.17 -17.72 -34.16
CA LYS A 195 -0.80 -17.40 -32.88
C LYS A 195 0.21 -16.69 -31.99
N ILE A 196 -0.17 -15.52 -31.48
CA ILE A 196 0.65 -14.70 -30.58
C ILE A 196 0.02 -14.73 -29.19
N LEU A 197 0.79 -15.16 -28.19
CA LEU A 197 0.41 -15.05 -26.78
C LEU A 197 1.15 -13.88 -26.15
N VAL A 198 0.41 -12.94 -25.57
CA VAL A 198 0.95 -11.75 -24.90
C VAL A 198 0.63 -11.82 -23.41
N ILE A 199 1.66 -11.91 -22.55
CA ILE A 199 1.50 -11.81 -21.09
C ILE A 199 1.74 -10.35 -20.65
N GLY A 200 0.82 -9.80 -19.85
CA GLY A 200 0.76 -8.38 -19.52
C GLY A 200 -0.05 -7.56 -20.52
N ALA A 201 -1.03 -8.21 -21.18
CA ALA A 201 -1.82 -7.64 -22.28
C ALA A 201 -2.57 -6.35 -21.91
N LEU A 202 -2.93 -6.15 -20.63
CA LEU A 202 -3.64 -4.95 -20.16
C LEU A 202 -2.69 -3.77 -19.86
N GLY A 203 -1.37 -4.03 -19.82
CA GLY A 203 -0.36 -3.00 -19.67
C GLY A 203 -0.07 -2.24 -20.97
N ARG A 204 0.51 -1.04 -20.86
CA ARG A 204 0.92 -0.20 -22.02
C ARG A 204 1.68 -1.02 -23.07
N CYS A 205 2.58 -1.89 -22.62
CA CYS A 205 3.42 -2.74 -23.47
C CYS A 205 2.65 -3.86 -24.15
N GLY A 206 1.84 -4.62 -23.41
CA GLY A 206 0.99 -5.66 -23.99
C GLY A 206 -0.04 -5.10 -24.98
N SER A 207 -0.56 -3.90 -24.72
CA SER A 207 -1.41 -3.18 -25.69
C SER A 207 -0.67 -2.94 -27.01
N GLY A 208 0.56 -2.39 -26.98
CA GLY A 208 1.35 -2.16 -28.20
C GLY A 208 1.69 -3.43 -28.96
N ALA A 209 1.97 -4.54 -28.27
CA ALA A 209 2.21 -5.84 -28.90
C ALA A 209 0.95 -6.39 -29.60
N VAL A 210 -0.23 -6.19 -28.99
CA VAL A 210 -1.55 -6.56 -29.53
C VAL A 210 -1.97 -5.63 -30.69
N ASP A 211 -1.66 -4.34 -30.61
CA ASP A 211 -2.02 -3.34 -31.62
C ASP A 211 -1.24 -3.59 -32.91
N LEU A 212 0.09 -3.82 -32.85
CA LEU A 212 0.84 -4.22 -34.03
C LEU A 212 0.28 -5.51 -34.65
N ALA A 213 -0.01 -6.53 -33.85
CA ALA A 213 -0.54 -7.80 -34.38
C ALA A 213 -1.81 -7.59 -35.23
N LYS A 214 -2.69 -6.67 -34.80
CA LYS A 214 -3.86 -6.24 -35.58
C LYS A 214 -3.46 -5.43 -36.82
N ASP A 215 -2.60 -4.42 -36.66
CA ASP A 215 -2.16 -3.54 -37.76
C ASP A 215 -1.52 -4.32 -38.91
N VAL A 216 -0.79 -5.39 -38.62
CA VAL A 216 -0.16 -6.28 -39.62
C VAL A 216 -1.12 -7.31 -40.21
N GLY A 217 -2.33 -7.46 -39.67
CA GLY A 217 -3.36 -8.35 -40.20
C GLY A 217 -3.27 -9.79 -39.68
N ILE A 218 -3.01 -9.97 -38.38
CA ILE A 218 -3.23 -11.23 -37.66
C ILE A 218 -4.68 -11.20 -37.09
N PRO A 219 -5.48 -12.27 -37.27
CA PRO A 219 -6.85 -12.33 -36.75
C PRO A 219 -6.91 -12.18 -35.23
N ASP A 220 -7.96 -11.52 -34.71
CA ASP A 220 -8.13 -11.31 -33.27
C ASP A 220 -8.22 -12.64 -32.49
N SER A 221 -8.75 -13.68 -33.13
CA SER A 221 -8.83 -15.06 -32.63
C SER A 221 -7.48 -15.77 -32.47
N ASP A 222 -6.43 -15.27 -33.10
CA ASP A 222 -5.05 -15.78 -33.00
C ASP A 222 -4.20 -14.97 -32.01
N ILE A 223 -4.77 -13.94 -31.36
CA ILE A 223 -4.09 -13.09 -30.37
C ILE A 223 -4.57 -13.47 -28.97
N ILE A 224 -3.83 -14.36 -28.30
CA ILE A 224 -4.08 -14.79 -26.92
C ILE A 224 -3.59 -13.70 -25.97
N ARG A 225 -4.48 -13.19 -25.11
CA ARG A 225 -4.24 -12.05 -24.23
C ARG A 225 -4.31 -12.51 -22.78
N TRP A 226 -3.17 -12.53 -22.10
CA TRP A 226 -3.03 -12.95 -20.72
C TRP A 226 -2.51 -11.80 -19.86
N ASP A 227 -2.92 -11.80 -18.59
CA ASP A 227 -2.49 -10.84 -17.57
C ASP A 227 -2.44 -11.55 -16.21
N ILE A 228 -2.69 -10.85 -15.10
CA ILE A 228 -2.68 -11.43 -13.74
C ILE A 228 -3.67 -12.60 -13.59
N GLU A 229 -4.83 -12.55 -14.23
CA GLU A 229 -5.89 -13.56 -14.04
C GLU A 229 -5.51 -14.95 -14.57
N GLU A 230 -4.72 -15.03 -15.65
CA GLU A 230 -4.26 -16.29 -16.23
C GLU A 230 -2.92 -16.74 -15.62
N THR A 231 -2.06 -15.79 -15.24
CA THR A 231 -0.72 -16.08 -14.70
C THR A 231 -0.71 -16.42 -13.21
N LYS A 232 -1.71 -15.99 -12.42
CA LYS A 232 -1.80 -16.26 -10.97
C LYS A 232 -1.79 -17.75 -10.57
N LYS A 233 -2.05 -18.66 -11.50
CA LYS A 233 -1.99 -20.12 -11.27
C LYS A 233 -0.56 -20.66 -11.10
N GLY A 234 0.46 -19.86 -11.44
CA GLY A 234 1.87 -20.26 -11.45
C GLY A 234 2.25 -21.01 -12.73
N GLY A 235 3.48 -20.78 -13.20
CA GLY A 235 4.05 -21.51 -14.33
C GLY A 235 4.66 -22.87 -13.93
N PRO A 236 5.19 -23.64 -14.89
CA PRO A 236 5.27 -23.31 -16.32
C PRO A 236 3.94 -23.50 -17.06
N PHE A 237 3.72 -22.70 -18.09
CA PHE A 237 2.48 -22.63 -18.85
C PHE A 237 2.60 -23.40 -20.16
N LYS A 238 1.84 -24.50 -20.30
CA LYS A 238 1.82 -25.28 -21.54
C LYS A 238 1.28 -24.49 -22.72
N GLU A 239 0.34 -23.59 -22.46
CA GLU A 239 -0.30 -22.74 -23.46
C GLU A 239 0.71 -21.82 -24.19
N ILE A 240 1.80 -21.43 -23.51
CA ILE A 240 2.91 -20.69 -24.14
C ILE A 240 3.66 -21.55 -25.16
N VAL A 241 3.79 -22.86 -24.89
CA VAL A 241 4.62 -23.78 -25.66
C VAL A 241 3.84 -24.48 -26.80
N GLU A 242 2.59 -24.85 -26.53
CA GLU A 242 1.79 -25.76 -27.36
C GLU A 242 0.67 -25.02 -28.14
N ASP A 243 0.12 -23.92 -27.59
CA ASP A 243 -0.95 -23.12 -28.26
C ASP A 243 -0.45 -21.91 -29.06
N ALA A 244 0.67 -21.31 -28.66
CA ALA A 244 1.29 -20.17 -29.33
C ALA A 244 2.38 -20.60 -30.34
N ASP A 245 2.61 -19.77 -31.36
CA ASP A 245 3.83 -19.85 -32.19
C ASP A 245 4.83 -18.75 -31.79
N ILE A 246 4.30 -17.62 -31.30
CA ILE A 246 5.06 -16.47 -30.79
C ILE A 246 4.60 -16.17 -29.36
N PHE A 247 5.54 -16.04 -28.44
CA PHE A 247 5.30 -15.54 -27.08
C PHE A 247 5.91 -14.14 -26.91
N VAL A 248 5.14 -13.18 -26.40
CA VAL A 248 5.62 -11.83 -26.06
C VAL A 248 5.38 -11.57 -24.57
N ASN A 249 6.46 -11.42 -23.79
CA ASN A 249 6.37 -11.05 -22.39
C ASN A 249 6.43 -9.53 -22.21
N CYS A 250 5.43 -8.98 -21.53
CA CYS A 250 5.30 -7.56 -21.20
C CYS A 250 5.24 -7.30 -19.68
N ILE A 251 5.60 -8.28 -18.83
CA ILE A 251 5.68 -8.15 -17.37
C ILE A 251 7.13 -8.38 -16.89
N TYR A 252 7.67 -7.39 -16.18
CA TYR A 252 8.90 -7.52 -15.40
C TYR A 252 8.60 -8.12 -14.02
N LEU A 253 9.22 -9.25 -13.69
CA LEU A 253 9.11 -9.92 -12.40
C LEU A 253 10.51 -10.26 -11.88
N ALA A 254 10.81 -9.87 -10.65
CA ALA A 254 12.10 -10.10 -9.97
C ALA A 254 11.94 -10.72 -8.57
N SER A 255 10.75 -11.26 -8.27
CA SER A 255 10.49 -12.08 -7.09
C SER A 255 10.63 -13.56 -7.46
N PRO A 256 11.09 -14.43 -6.56
CA PRO A 256 11.18 -15.87 -6.84
C PRO A 256 9.78 -16.46 -7.04
N ILE A 257 9.46 -16.81 -8.29
CA ILE A 257 8.20 -17.45 -8.70
C ILE A 257 8.49 -18.66 -9.61
N PRO A 258 7.54 -19.60 -9.78
CA PRO A 258 7.64 -20.60 -10.81
C PRO A 258 7.74 -19.94 -12.21
N PRO A 259 8.76 -20.28 -13.02
CA PRO A 259 8.99 -19.64 -14.31
C PRO A 259 7.87 -19.98 -15.31
N PHE A 260 7.65 -19.08 -16.27
CA PHE A 260 6.61 -19.20 -17.30
C PHE A 260 6.89 -20.34 -18.28
N VAL A 261 8.16 -20.59 -18.57
CA VAL A 261 8.67 -21.74 -19.36
C VAL A 261 9.96 -22.26 -18.72
N THR A 262 10.22 -23.55 -18.84
CA THR A 262 11.50 -24.17 -18.48
C THR A 262 12.14 -24.85 -19.70
N PRO A 263 13.46 -25.12 -19.70
CA PRO A 263 14.11 -25.85 -20.78
C PRO A 263 13.42 -27.20 -21.08
N GLU A 264 12.96 -27.92 -20.05
CA GLU A 264 12.25 -29.19 -20.20
C GLU A 264 10.93 -29.00 -20.95
N THR A 265 10.13 -27.99 -20.59
CA THR A 265 8.87 -27.72 -21.31
C THR A 265 9.11 -27.38 -22.79
N LEU A 266 10.19 -26.67 -23.11
CA LEU A 266 10.55 -26.30 -24.48
C LEU A 266 11.03 -27.50 -25.34
N THR A 267 11.35 -28.63 -24.71
CA THR A 267 11.59 -29.92 -25.40
C THR A 267 10.33 -30.74 -25.68
N SER A 268 9.12 -30.23 -25.35
CA SER A 268 7.86 -30.91 -25.67
C SER A 268 7.76 -31.20 -27.19
N PRO A 269 7.47 -32.46 -27.60
CA PRO A 269 7.26 -32.80 -29.00
C PRO A 269 5.97 -32.17 -29.58
N ALA A 270 5.11 -31.60 -28.73
CA ALA A 270 3.94 -30.81 -29.12
C ALA A 270 4.23 -29.30 -29.24
N ARG A 271 5.49 -28.86 -29.03
CA ARG A 271 5.86 -27.43 -29.11
C ARG A 271 5.53 -26.85 -30.48
N ARG A 272 4.78 -25.75 -30.47
CA ARG A 272 4.57 -24.85 -31.61
C ARG A 272 5.33 -23.54 -31.50
N LEU A 273 5.68 -23.14 -30.28
CA LEU A 273 6.48 -21.94 -30.00
C LEU A 273 7.82 -21.97 -30.74
N SER A 274 8.07 -20.97 -31.59
CA SER A 274 9.33 -20.79 -32.33
C SER A 274 10.04 -19.46 -31.99
N VAL A 275 9.31 -18.47 -31.47
CA VAL A 275 9.86 -17.17 -31.06
C VAL A 275 9.38 -16.77 -29.67
N ILE A 276 10.32 -16.41 -28.80
CA ILE A 276 10.08 -15.68 -27.55
C ILE A 276 10.58 -14.26 -27.73
N CYS A 277 9.77 -13.25 -27.44
CA CYS A 277 10.21 -11.87 -27.30
C CYS A 277 9.96 -11.41 -25.87
N ASP A 278 11.04 -11.25 -25.10
CA ASP A 278 10.95 -10.72 -23.75
C ASP A 278 11.19 -9.22 -23.77
N VAL A 279 10.10 -8.45 -23.84
CA VAL A 279 10.13 -6.98 -23.82
C VAL A 279 10.47 -6.46 -22.41
N SER A 280 10.47 -7.34 -21.41
CA SER A 280 10.88 -7.05 -20.03
C SER A 280 12.27 -7.63 -19.69
N ALA A 281 13.07 -7.95 -20.73
CA ALA A 281 14.35 -8.62 -20.57
C ALA A 281 15.32 -7.85 -19.67
N ASP A 282 15.89 -8.58 -18.72
CA ASP A 282 16.93 -8.11 -17.79
C ASP A 282 17.85 -9.29 -17.47
N THR A 283 19.05 -9.27 -18.06
CA THR A 283 20.07 -10.31 -17.87
C THR A 283 20.77 -10.22 -16.50
N THR A 284 20.45 -9.22 -15.68
CA THR A 284 20.91 -9.10 -14.28
C THR A 284 19.90 -9.64 -13.26
N ASN A 285 18.68 -9.97 -13.68
CA ASN A 285 17.60 -10.44 -12.82
C ASN A 285 17.82 -11.91 -12.39
N PRO A 286 18.06 -12.21 -11.09
CA PRO A 286 18.29 -13.57 -10.59
C PRO A 286 17.02 -14.44 -10.57
N HIS A 287 15.84 -13.84 -10.80
CA HIS A 287 14.54 -14.49 -10.77
C HIS A 287 13.76 -14.22 -12.08
N ASN A 288 14.48 -14.21 -13.20
CA ASN A 288 13.89 -14.07 -14.54
C ASN A 288 12.83 -15.18 -14.77
N PRO A 289 11.56 -14.83 -15.06
CA PRO A 289 10.49 -15.81 -15.29
C PRO A 289 10.65 -16.60 -16.59
N ILE A 290 11.62 -16.26 -17.44
CA ILE A 290 11.93 -16.89 -18.72
C ILE A 290 13.42 -17.32 -18.69
N PRO A 291 13.81 -18.30 -17.84
CA PRO A 291 15.20 -18.67 -17.56
C PRO A 291 15.82 -19.54 -18.67
N VAL A 292 15.80 -19.04 -19.91
CA VAL A 292 16.20 -19.77 -21.13
C VAL A 292 17.11 -18.96 -22.05
N TYR A 293 17.57 -17.79 -21.56
CA TYR A 293 18.57 -16.94 -22.20
C TYR A 293 19.38 -16.18 -21.14
N ASN A 294 20.60 -15.76 -21.49
CA ASN A 294 21.49 -14.95 -20.64
C ASN A 294 22.18 -13.80 -21.40
N ILE A 295 21.74 -13.52 -22.63
CA ILE A 295 22.28 -12.50 -23.52
C ILE A 295 21.19 -11.47 -23.83
N THR A 296 21.53 -10.18 -23.74
CA THR A 296 20.73 -9.06 -24.26
C THR A 296 21.03 -8.92 -25.76
N THR A 297 20.04 -9.10 -26.64
CA THR A 297 20.25 -8.94 -28.09
C THR A 297 20.30 -7.46 -28.52
N THR A 298 20.79 -7.18 -29.73
CA THR A 298 20.86 -5.81 -30.31
C THR A 298 20.19 -5.79 -31.68
N PHE A 299 19.91 -4.61 -32.26
CA PHE A 299 19.33 -4.59 -33.61
C PHE A 299 20.25 -5.18 -34.70
N ASP A 300 21.58 -5.17 -34.51
CA ASP A 300 22.53 -5.82 -35.43
C ASP A 300 22.47 -7.36 -35.36
N LYS A 301 22.07 -7.91 -34.21
CA LYS A 301 21.90 -9.34 -33.97
C LYS A 301 20.65 -9.55 -33.08
N PRO A 302 19.44 -9.46 -33.65
CA PRO A 302 18.20 -9.33 -32.87
C PRO A 302 17.78 -10.59 -32.12
N THR A 303 18.30 -11.76 -32.52
CA THR A 303 17.90 -13.07 -31.99
C THR A 303 19.07 -13.88 -31.43
N VAL A 304 18.80 -14.69 -30.41
CA VAL A 304 19.70 -15.73 -29.88
C VAL A 304 18.98 -17.08 -29.83
N PRO A 305 19.60 -18.21 -30.23
CA PRO A 305 18.99 -19.53 -30.09
C PRO A 305 18.91 -19.95 -28.61
N VAL A 306 17.91 -20.76 -28.25
CA VAL A 306 17.78 -21.33 -26.90
C VAL A 306 18.63 -22.59 -26.77
N THR A 307 19.39 -22.74 -25.69
CA THR A 307 20.17 -23.94 -25.36
C THR A 307 19.62 -24.68 -24.15
N VAL A 308 19.69 -26.02 -24.18
CA VAL A 308 19.38 -26.89 -23.03
C VAL A 308 20.65 -27.22 -22.24
N SER A 309 20.47 -27.76 -21.02
CA SER A 309 21.52 -28.06 -20.03
C SER A 309 22.58 -29.10 -20.44
N GLY A 310 22.59 -29.55 -21.70
CA GLY A 310 23.65 -30.37 -22.31
C GLY A 310 24.52 -29.61 -23.34
N GLY A 311 24.18 -28.36 -23.66
CA GLY A 311 24.84 -27.54 -24.69
C GLY A 311 24.15 -27.52 -26.05
N ASP A 312 23.26 -28.49 -26.32
CA ASP A 312 22.47 -28.55 -27.56
C ASP A 312 21.50 -27.37 -27.69
N GLN A 313 21.26 -26.95 -28.94
CA GLN A 313 20.28 -25.91 -29.26
C GLN A 313 18.89 -26.51 -29.50
N ILE A 314 17.86 -25.86 -28.97
CA ILE A 314 16.46 -26.21 -29.25
C ILE A 314 16.13 -25.77 -30.68
N ALA A 315 16.12 -26.72 -31.61
CA ALA A 315 15.89 -26.47 -33.03
C ALA A 315 14.61 -25.67 -33.28
N GLY A 316 14.73 -24.61 -34.09
CA GLY A 316 13.62 -23.72 -34.43
C GLY A 316 13.10 -22.85 -33.29
N LEU A 317 13.85 -22.66 -32.19
CA LEU A 317 13.47 -21.75 -31.10
C LEU A 317 14.52 -20.65 -30.88
N SER A 318 14.07 -19.39 -30.82
CA SER A 318 14.95 -18.25 -30.54
C SER A 318 14.29 -17.18 -29.66
N VAL A 319 15.12 -16.43 -28.94
CA VAL A 319 14.74 -15.33 -28.05
C VAL A 319 15.16 -13.98 -28.65
N ILE A 320 14.29 -12.98 -28.51
CA ILE A 320 14.57 -11.55 -28.70
C ILE A 320 14.53 -10.91 -27.30
N SER A 321 15.63 -10.28 -26.90
CA SER A 321 15.88 -9.73 -25.56
C SER A 321 16.49 -8.32 -25.60
N ILE A 322 16.10 -7.51 -26.60
CA ILE A 322 16.60 -6.15 -26.82
C ILE A 322 16.02 -5.21 -25.76
N ASP A 323 16.86 -4.60 -24.92
CA ASP A 323 16.45 -3.69 -23.83
C ASP A 323 15.97 -2.30 -24.31
N HIS A 324 16.26 -1.96 -25.57
CA HIS A 324 16.00 -0.66 -26.18
C HIS A 324 15.04 -0.71 -27.41
N LEU A 325 14.15 -1.71 -27.47
CA LEU A 325 13.13 -1.90 -28.52
C LEU A 325 12.44 -0.63 -29.07
N PRO A 326 12.04 0.39 -28.27
CA PRO A 326 11.45 1.63 -28.80
C PRO A 326 12.34 2.39 -29.80
N SER A 327 13.66 2.21 -29.78
CA SER A 327 14.57 2.81 -30.76
C SER A 327 14.42 2.22 -32.17
N LEU A 328 13.67 1.13 -32.35
CA LEU A 328 13.25 0.63 -33.67
C LEU A 328 12.22 1.56 -34.35
N LEU A 329 11.44 2.31 -33.56
CA LEU A 329 10.43 3.25 -34.04
C LEU A 329 10.62 4.62 -33.33
N PRO A 330 11.73 5.32 -33.58
CA PRO A 330 12.19 6.40 -32.71
C PRO A 330 11.35 7.67 -32.80
N ARG A 331 10.70 7.98 -33.93
CA ARG A 331 9.89 9.20 -34.11
C ARG A 331 8.62 9.15 -33.27
N GLU A 332 7.79 8.12 -33.47
CA GLU A 332 6.55 7.89 -32.72
C GLU A 332 6.85 7.64 -31.23
N SER A 333 7.91 6.89 -30.91
CA SER A 333 8.36 6.71 -29.53
C SER A 333 8.68 8.03 -28.83
N SER A 334 9.31 8.97 -29.53
CA SER A 334 9.64 10.30 -29.00
C SER A 334 8.41 11.17 -28.85
N GLU A 335 7.49 11.19 -29.83
CA GLU A 335 6.24 11.95 -29.74
C GLU A 335 5.36 11.43 -28.58
N MET A 336 5.17 10.12 -28.45
CA MET A 336 4.39 9.53 -27.35
C MET A 336 5.03 9.82 -25.98
N PHE A 337 6.36 9.69 -25.86
CA PHE A 337 7.07 9.95 -24.62
C PHE A 337 7.02 11.44 -24.24
N SER A 338 7.33 12.31 -25.20
CA SER A 338 7.40 13.75 -24.96
C SER A 338 6.01 14.36 -24.72
N GLN A 339 4.98 13.90 -25.42
CA GLN A 339 3.60 14.36 -25.19
C GLN A 339 3.08 13.98 -23.79
N ALA A 340 3.48 12.82 -23.27
CA ALA A 340 3.20 12.46 -21.87
C ALA A 340 3.98 13.35 -20.88
N LEU A 341 5.27 13.58 -21.17
CA LEU A 341 6.18 14.39 -20.34
C LEU A 341 5.84 15.89 -20.34
N LEU A 342 5.26 16.42 -21.42
CA LEU A 342 4.90 17.83 -21.63
C LEU A 342 4.09 18.41 -20.47
N SER A 343 3.15 17.63 -19.94
CA SER A 343 2.34 17.97 -18.76
C SER A 343 3.17 18.37 -17.53
N SER A 344 4.37 17.79 -17.39
CA SER A 344 5.33 18.09 -16.33
C SER A 344 6.32 19.17 -16.74
N LEU A 345 6.81 19.17 -18.00
CA LEU A 345 7.71 20.23 -18.50
C LEU A 345 7.07 21.62 -18.39
N LEU A 346 5.77 21.74 -18.66
CA LEU A 346 5.00 22.97 -18.48
C LEU A 346 4.99 23.49 -17.03
N GLN A 347 5.30 22.65 -16.04
CA GLN A 347 5.40 23.01 -14.61
C GLN A 347 6.83 23.41 -14.16
N LEU A 348 7.86 23.37 -15.03
CA LEU A 348 9.24 23.70 -14.64
C LEU A 348 9.41 25.13 -14.10
N LYS A 349 8.63 26.09 -14.63
CA LYS A 349 8.50 27.46 -14.09
C LYS A 349 8.07 27.55 -12.63
N ASP A 350 7.54 26.46 -12.06
CA ASP A 350 7.20 26.33 -10.65
C ASP A 350 7.78 25.04 -10.02
N ARG A 351 8.95 24.57 -10.51
CA ARG A 351 9.66 23.34 -10.08
C ARG A 351 9.63 23.08 -8.56
N GLN A 352 9.75 24.13 -7.76
CA GLN A 352 9.89 24.04 -6.30
C GLN A 352 8.56 23.73 -5.58
N ASN A 353 7.40 24.03 -6.19
CA ASN A 353 6.08 23.66 -5.67
C ASN A 353 5.41 22.54 -6.50
N ALA A 354 5.83 22.37 -7.77
CA ALA A 354 5.37 21.33 -8.67
C ALA A 354 5.77 19.92 -8.16
N ARG A 355 4.80 19.20 -7.60
CA ARG A 355 4.98 17.90 -6.92
C ARG A 355 5.90 16.93 -7.67
N VAL A 356 5.70 16.76 -8.98
CA VAL A 356 6.48 15.83 -9.83
C VAL A 356 7.97 16.15 -9.85
N TRP A 357 8.35 17.44 -9.87
CA TRP A 357 9.74 17.86 -9.89
C TRP A 357 10.34 17.87 -8.49
N LYS A 358 9.57 18.28 -7.47
CA LYS A 358 10.08 18.26 -6.09
C LYS A 358 10.34 16.83 -5.60
N GLN A 359 9.49 15.85 -5.95
CA GLN A 359 9.74 14.44 -5.67
C GLN A 359 11.02 13.91 -6.35
N ALA A 360 11.34 14.36 -7.57
CA ALA A 360 12.56 13.95 -8.26
C ALA A 360 13.83 14.56 -7.63
N GLU A 361 13.73 15.81 -7.16
CA GLU A 361 14.77 16.52 -6.43
C GLU A 361 15.02 15.92 -5.04
N ASP A 362 13.96 15.60 -4.29
CA ASP A 362 14.06 14.94 -2.98
C ASP A 362 14.67 13.52 -3.11
N LEU A 363 14.34 12.79 -4.18
CA LEU A 363 14.94 11.49 -4.49
C LEU A 363 16.42 11.61 -4.90
N PHE A 364 16.81 12.66 -5.62
CA PHE A 364 18.21 12.94 -5.91
C PHE A 364 19.02 13.18 -4.63
N ASP A 365 18.52 14.01 -3.72
CA ASP A 365 19.19 14.27 -2.44
C ASP A 365 19.28 12.99 -1.59
N GLU A 366 18.26 12.13 -1.59
CA GLU A 366 18.29 10.80 -0.97
C GLU A 366 19.41 9.93 -1.54
N LYS A 367 19.52 9.81 -2.87
CA LYS A 367 20.55 8.96 -3.50
C LYS A 367 21.96 9.55 -3.38
N VAL A 368 22.12 10.87 -3.38
CA VAL A 368 23.40 11.53 -3.08
C VAL A 368 23.84 11.23 -1.65
N ALA A 369 22.92 11.13 -0.69
CA ALA A 369 23.25 10.73 0.68
C ALA A 369 23.78 9.28 0.77
N THR A 370 23.35 8.38 -0.13
CA THR A 370 23.85 6.98 -0.17
C THR A 370 25.25 6.82 -0.77
N LEU A 371 25.87 7.88 -1.28
CA LEU A 371 27.25 7.79 -1.81
C LEU A 371 28.26 7.35 -0.72
N PRO A 372 29.29 6.55 -1.07
CA PRO A 372 30.36 6.14 -0.16
C PRO A 372 31.04 7.29 0.61
N GLU A 373 31.39 7.03 1.87
CA GLU A 373 31.95 8.01 2.82
C GLU A 373 33.14 8.79 2.27
N ASN A 374 34.11 8.09 1.65
CA ASN A 374 35.28 8.69 1.02
C ASN A 374 34.92 9.69 -0.11
N ILE A 375 33.86 9.40 -0.87
CA ILE A 375 33.34 10.30 -1.93
C ILE A 375 32.63 11.50 -1.28
N ARG A 376 31.82 11.28 -0.23
CA ARG A 376 31.15 12.37 0.52
C ARG A 376 32.15 13.32 1.20
N GLU A 377 33.20 12.78 1.81
CA GLU A 377 34.28 13.56 2.40
C GLU A 377 35.06 14.35 1.35
N TYR A 378 35.42 13.75 0.23
CA TYR A 378 36.07 14.45 -0.88
C TYR A 378 35.20 15.63 -1.37
N GLN A 379 33.89 15.42 -1.55
CA GLN A 379 32.94 16.48 -1.89
C GLN A 379 32.80 17.55 -0.80
N ALA A 380 32.88 17.20 0.49
CA ALA A 380 32.83 18.16 1.60
C ALA A 380 34.08 19.05 1.61
N ARG A 381 35.27 18.44 1.48
CA ARG A 381 36.55 19.15 1.37
C ARG A 381 36.58 20.07 0.14
N HIS A 382 36.17 19.58 -1.03
CA HIS A 382 36.10 20.39 -2.26
C HIS A 382 35.10 21.55 -2.15
N ARG A 383 33.90 21.34 -1.58
CA ARG A 383 32.91 22.42 -1.37
C ARG A 383 33.42 23.46 -0.37
N HIS A 384 34.09 23.05 0.71
CA HIS A 384 34.73 23.99 1.64
C HIS A 384 35.83 24.81 0.95
N GLN A 385 36.70 24.16 0.17
CA GLN A 385 37.79 24.81 -0.57
C GLN A 385 37.29 25.77 -1.66
N GLN A 386 36.24 25.41 -2.41
CA GLN A 386 35.56 26.31 -3.35
C GLN A 386 34.87 27.49 -2.64
N HIS A 387 34.28 27.27 -1.46
CA HIS A 387 33.66 28.35 -0.67
C HIS A 387 34.72 29.34 -0.17
N LEU A 388 35.84 28.85 0.36
CA LEU A 388 37.01 29.66 0.72
C LEU A 388 37.57 30.42 -0.49
N TYR A 389 37.63 29.81 -1.68
CA TYR A 389 38.06 30.49 -2.91
C TYR A 389 37.08 31.59 -3.36
N ARG A 390 35.77 31.36 -3.28
CA ARG A 390 34.73 32.37 -3.56
C ARG A 390 34.65 33.49 -2.52
N GLN A 391 35.09 33.26 -1.29
CA GLN A 391 35.28 34.31 -0.28
C GLN A 391 36.58 35.09 -0.53
N SER A 392 37.70 34.40 -0.76
CA SER A 392 39.02 35.00 -1.04
C SER A 392 39.01 35.92 -2.28
N THR A 393 38.25 35.56 -3.31
CA THR A 393 38.09 36.39 -4.53
C THR A 393 37.15 37.59 -4.36
N ARG A 394 36.60 37.83 -3.16
CA ARG A 394 35.87 39.06 -2.82
C ARG A 394 36.58 39.82 -1.70
N SER A 395 37.31 40.85 -2.12
CA SER A 395 38.02 41.88 -1.31
C SER A 395 39.14 41.41 -0.38
N VAL A 396 40.39 41.64 -0.77
CA VAL A 396 41.49 42.21 0.05
C VAL A 396 42.53 42.88 -0.87
N PRO A 397 42.83 44.19 -0.71
CA PRO A 397 44.14 44.74 -1.05
C PRO A 397 45.13 44.60 0.11
N LEU A 398 46.39 44.32 -0.20
CA LEU A 398 47.46 43.94 0.74
C LEU A 398 47.66 44.93 1.92
N ARG A 399 47.71 44.43 3.17
CA ARG A 399 48.93 44.45 4.04
C ARG A 399 48.77 43.89 5.47
N LEU A 400 49.92 43.63 6.08
CA LEU A 400 50.24 43.42 7.50
C LEU A 400 49.51 42.27 8.24
N SER A 401 50.21 41.15 8.33
CA SER A 401 50.07 40.17 9.42
C SER A 401 50.85 40.60 10.68
N ARG A 402 50.73 39.79 11.75
CA ARG A 402 51.68 39.65 12.89
C ARG A 402 51.57 40.66 14.04
N LEU A 403 50.72 40.34 15.03
CA LEU A 403 51.04 40.38 16.48
C LEU A 403 49.93 39.71 17.32
N MET A 404 50.17 39.52 18.63
CA MET A 404 49.25 39.00 19.65
C MET A 404 48.84 37.51 19.58
N GLN A 405 49.83 36.62 19.57
CA GLN A 405 49.66 35.19 19.87
C GLN A 405 50.41 34.88 21.19
N GLU A 406 49.69 34.80 22.32
CA GLU A 406 50.23 34.18 23.58
C GLU A 406 49.21 33.98 24.72
N LYS A 407 48.14 34.79 24.81
CA LYS A 407 47.16 34.70 25.93
C LYS A 407 45.93 33.80 25.68
N SER A 408 45.88 33.05 24.57
CA SER A 408 44.71 32.23 24.21
C SER A 408 44.70 30.83 24.82
N THR A 409 45.84 30.25 25.18
CA THR A 409 45.96 28.81 25.50
C THR A 409 45.17 28.38 26.73
N THR A 410 45.24 29.12 27.84
CA THR A 410 44.51 28.80 29.08
C THR A 410 43.00 28.96 28.91
N VAL A 411 42.56 29.98 28.17
CA VAL A 411 41.14 30.21 27.87
C VAL A 411 40.62 29.14 26.91
N ALA A 412 41.40 28.77 25.90
CA ALA A 412 41.08 27.70 24.97
C ALA A 412 40.98 26.33 25.66
N ALA A 413 41.82 26.04 26.66
CA ALA A 413 41.72 24.80 27.44
C ALA A 413 40.40 24.71 28.22
N TYR A 414 40.01 25.77 28.94
CA TYR A 414 38.72 25.82 29.64
C TYR A 414 37.53 25.80 28.67
N ALA A 415 37.61 26.53 27.56
CA ALA A 415 36.57 26.52 26.52
C ALA A 415 36.44 25.15 25.84
N ALA A 416 37.54 24.45 25.58
CA ALA A 416 37.54 23.10 25.02
C ALA A 416 36.97 22.07 26.01
N GLY A 417 37.33 22.16 27.30
CA GLY A 417 36.75 21.31 28.36
C GLY A 417 35.24 21.52 28.50
N ALA A 418 34.78 22.77 28.53
CA ALA A 418 33.35 23.11 28.55
C ALA A 418 32.64 22.67 27.26
N SER A 419 33.29 22.80 26.09
CA SER A 419 32.74 22.36 24.80
C SER A 419 32.64 20.85 24.71
N LEU A 420 33.64 20.09 25.20
CA LEU A 420 33.59 18.63 25.27
C LEU A 420 32.52 18.13 26.24
N ALA A 421 32.34 18.79 27.40
CA ALA A 421 31.24 18.50 28.30
C ALA A 421 29.87 18.79 27.66
N ALA A 422 29.74 19.90 26.93
CA ALA A 422 28.52 20.25 26.20
C ALA A 422 28.25 19.29 25.03
N ILE A 423 29.27 18.89 24.26
CA ILE A 423 29.16 17.90 23.18
C ILE A 423 28.81 16.53 23.74
N ALA A 424 29.41 16.10 24.86
CA ALA A 424 29.05 14.86 25.53
C ALA A 424 27.59 14.87 25.99
N LEU A 425 27.11 15.97 26.61
CA LEU A 425 25.69 16.15 26.91
C LEU A 425 24.81 16.08 25.64
N PHE A 426 25.24 16.70 24.54
CA PHE A 426 24.48 16.71 23.29
C PHE A 426 24.48 15.36 22.56
N TYR A 427 25.54 14.54 22.69
CA TYR A 427 25.60 13.21 22.06
C TYR A 427 24.92 12.13 22.92
N VAL A 428 25.02 12.22 24.25
CA VAL A 428 24.40 11.26 25.18
C VAL A 428 22.90 11.52 25.37
N PHE A 429 22.44 12.78 25.34
CA PHE A 429 21.03 13.11 25.56
C PHE A 429 20.30 13.71 24.33
N GLY A 430 21.03 14.27 23.36
CA GLY A 430 20.42 14.92 22.18
C GLY A 430 19.57 14.01 21.26
N PRO A 431 19.92 12.73 21.03
CA PRO A 431 19.08 11.82 20.24
C PRO A 431 17.66 11.67 20.79
N ASN A 432 17.50 11.76 22.12
CA ASN A 432 16.20 11.65 22.78
C ASN A 432 15.47 13.01 22.93
N TYR A 433 16.12 14.14 22.65
CA TYR A 433 15.56 15.48 22.92
C TYR A 433 14.98 16.19 21.70
N THR A 434 15.33 15.77 20.48
CA THR A 434 14.94 16.47 19.24
C THR A 434 13.79 15.81 18.47
N ILE A 435 13.36 14.60 18.85
CA ILE A 435 12.30 13.85 18.15
C ILE A 435 10.91 14.04 18.78
N ASP A 436 10.80 14.19 20.11
CA ASP A 436 9.51 14.37 20.83
C ASP A 436 9.21 15.82 21.28
N GLY A 437 9.92 16.80 20.71
CA GLY A 437 9.68 18.23 20.97
C GLY A 437 8.44 18.81 20.27
N ASP A 438 7.23 18.58 20.78
CA ASP A 438 5.97 19.18 20.26
C ASP A 438 5.83 20.71 20.56
N GLU A 439 6.94 21.42 20.75
CA GLU A 439 7.06 22.87 20.97
C GLU A 439 8.01 23.54 19.96
N SER A 440 7.94 23.14 18.69
CA SER A 440 8.41 24.01 17.60
C SER A 440 7.45 25.21 17.46
N LEU A 441 7.98 26.43 17.63
CA LEU A 441 7.22 27.69 17.70
C LEU A 441 6.57 28.15 16.37
N ASP A 442 6.65 27.32 15.33
CA ASP A 442 6.19 27.65 13.97
C ASP A 442 4.68 27.43 13.81
N SER A 443 3.88 28.43 14.18
CA SER A 443 2.41 28.39 14.12
C SER A 443 1.82 28.32 12.70
N THR A 444 2.65 28.15 11.67
CA THR A 444 2.34 28.29 10.25
C THR A 444 2.13 26.95 9.53
N ARG A 445 2.83 25.88 9.95
CA ARG A 445 2.66 24.53 9.39
C ARG A 445 1.37 23.89 9.91
N LYS A 446 0.29 24.05 9.15
CA LYS A 446 -0.98 23.33 9.34
C LYS A 446 -0.74 21.81 9.29
N LYS A 447 -0.69 21.16 10.45
CA LYS A 447 -0.73 19.69 10.54
C LYS A 447 -2.02 19.22 9.81
N ASN A 448 -1.93 18.15 9.03
CA ASN A 448 -3.02 17.57 8.25
C ASN A 448 -3.06 16.04 8.46
N ILE A 449 -4.09 15.39 7.96
CA ILE A 449 -4.21 13.93 7.85
C ILE A 449 -4.72 13.55 6.45
N VAL A 450 -4.55 12.28 6.07
CA VAL A 450 -4.96 11.77 4.75
C VAL A 450 -6.48 11.59 4.69
N GLY A 451 -7.12 12.19 3.69
CA GLY A 451 -8.54 12.01 3.40
C GLY A 451 -8.83 10.76 2.57
N LEU A 452 -10.10 10.36 2.49
CA LEU A 452 -10.56 9.38 1.51
C LEU A 452 -11.29 10.10 0.37
N SER A 453 -11.12 9.64 -0.86
CA SER A 453 -11.93 10.10 -2.00
C SER A 453 -13.25 9.35 -1.99
N ASN A 454 -14.35 10.08 -2.15
CA ASN A 454 -15.65 9.49 -2.45
C ASN A 454 -15.98 9.69 -3.94
N PRO A 455 -15.81 8.66 -4.78
CA PRO A 455 -16.21 8.71 -6.19
C PRO A 455 -17.71 8.42 -6.42
N ALA A 456 -18.47 8.13 -5.36
CA ALA A 456 -19.86 7.68 -5.45
C ALA A 456 -20.64 8.02 -4.15
N ASN A 457 -21.33 7.04 -3.55
CA ASN A 457 -22.05 7.18 -2.28
C ASN A 457 -21.28 6.52 -1.11
N ASP A 458 -19.95 6.48 -1.19
CA ASP A 458 -19.09 5.65 -0.35
C ASP A 458 -18.76 6.30 1.01
N CYS A 459 -19.45 7.39 1.37
CA CYS A 459 -19.21 8.18 2.59
C CYS A 459 -19.34 7.36 3.90
N PHE A 460 -20.17 6.31 3.90
CA PHE A 460 -20.31 5.37 5.04
C PHE A 460 -19.03 4.54 5.24
N ILE A 461 -18.53 3.91 4.17
CA ILE A 461 -17.24 3.21 4.13
C ILE A 461 -16.10 4.15 4.54
N ASN A 462 -16.05 5.33 3.93
CA ASN A 462 -15.02 6.33 4.21
C ASN A 462 -15.00 6.72 5.69
N SER A 463 -16.17 6.92 6.29
CA SER A 463 -16.26 7.35 7.68
C SER A 463 -15.83 6.27 8.68
N VAL A 464 -16.16 5.00 8.39
CA VAL A 464 -15.71 3.84 9.19
C VAL A 464 -14.20 3.65 9.06
N LEU A 465 -13.64 3.61 7.86
CA LEU A 465 -12.20 3.43 7.65
C LEU A 465 -11.37 4.56 8.30
N GLN A 466 -11.85 5.80 8.22
CA GLN A 466 -11.23 6.93 8.91
C GLN A 466 -11.27 6.76 10.44
N ALA A 467 -12.40 6.29 10.99
CA ALA A 467 -12.53 6.03 12.43
C ALA A 467 -11.61 4.89 12.89
N LEU A 468 -11.55 3.77 12.16
CA LEU A 468 -10.69 2.62 12.44
C LEU A 468 -9.20 2.99 12.46
N ALA A 469 -8.76 3.85 11.55
CA ALA A 469 -7.37 4.34 11.55
C ALA A 469 -7.04 5.24 12.77
N GLY A 470 -8.04 5.76 13.49
CA GLY A 470 -7.84 6.48 14.75
C GLY A 470 -7.61 5.58 15.98
N LEU A 471 -7.63 4.25 15.82
CA LEU A 471 -7.57 3.27 16.90
C LEU A 471 -6.16 2.68 17.01
N GLY A 472 -5.57 2.80 18.20
CA GLY A 472 -4.18 2.45 18.44
C GLY A 472 -3.98 0.95 18.52
N ASP A 473 -4.77 0.27 19.36
CA ASP A 473 -4.60 -1.17 19.60
C ASP A 473 -5.05 -2.03 18.40
N LEU A 474 -5.92 -1.50 17.55
CA LEU A 474 -6.20 -2.12 16.25
C LEU A 474 -4.94 -2.13 15.37
N ARG A 475 -4.22 -1.01 15.28
CA ARG A 475 -2.98 -0.94 14.49
C ARG A 475 -1.89 -1.84 15.08
N VAL A 476 -1.76 -1.90 16.41
CA VAL A 476 -0.80 -2.80 17.08
C VAL A 476 -1.15 -4.27 16.81
N TYR A 477 -2.43 -4.67 16.94
CA TYR A 477 -2.90 -6.01 16.58
C TYR A 477 -2.59 -6.35 15.11
N LEU A 478 -2.97 -5.49 14.17
CA LEU A 478 -2.78 -5.73 12.73
C LEU A 478 -1.30 -5.91 12.36
N ILE A 479 -0.39 -5.13 12.95
CA ILE A 479 1.05 -5.28 12.74
C ILE A 479 1.54 -6.60 13.36
N ARG A 480 1.21 -6.86 14.63
CA ARG A 480 1.71 -8.03 15.36
C ARG A 480 1.22 -9.35 14.75
N GLU A 481 -0.04 -9.44 14.35
CA GLU A 481 -0.62 -10.68 13.82
C GLU A 481 -0.18 -10.98 12.39
N LEU A 482 0.15 -9.95 11.58
CA LEU A 482 0.78 -10.16 10.27
C LEU A 482 2.25 -10.56 10.40
N HIS A 483 2.99 -9.93 11.32
CA HIS A 483 4.39 -10.29 11.57
C HIS A 483 4.52 -11.68 12.22
N ARG A 484 3.56 -12.08 13.07
CA ARG A 484 3.45 -13.46 13.57
C ARG A 484 3.28 -14.45 12.41
N ARG A 485 2.32 -14.21 11.49
CA ARG A 485 2.15 -15.03 10.28
C ARG A 485 3.38 -15.09 9.36
N GLU A 486 4.22 -14.06 9.39
CA GLU A 486 5.47 -13.98 8.62
C GLU A 486 6.60 -14.82 9.26
N LEU A 487 6.75 -14.75 10.59
CA LEU A 487 7.71 -15.56 11.37
C LEU A 487 7.37 -17.05 11.39
N ASP A 488 6.09 -17.37 11.50
CA ASP A 488 5.55 -18.74 11.51
C ASP A 488 5.71 -19.48 10.14
N GLY A 489 5.92 -18.72 9.05
CA GLY A 489 6.01 -19.24 7.70
C GLY A 489 4.66 -19.65 7.06
N PRO A 490 4.63 -19.87 5.73
CA PRO A 490 3.39 -20.16 5.01
C PRO A 490 2.81 -21.55 5.31
N GLU A 491 3.65 -22.53 5.67
CA GLU A 491 3.24 -23.93 5.83
C GLU A 491 2.18 -24.11 6.92
N ILE A 492 2.37 -23.46 8.07
CA ILE A 492 1.42 -23.48 9.21
C ILE A 492 0.02 -23.04 8.76
N TYR A 493 -0.09 -22.05 7.87
CA TYR A 493 -1.37 -21.50 7.39
C TYR A 493 -1.89 -22.17 6.11
N ASN A 494 -1.10 -23.04 5.47
CA ASN A 494 -1.50 -23.84 4.32
C ASN A 494 -2.15 -25.18 4.71
N ILE A 495 -1.81 -25.73 5.89
CA ILE A 495 -2.41 -26.92 6.49
C ILE A 495 -3.92 -26.71 6.68
N LEU A 496 -4.73 -27.64 6.17
CA LEU A 496 -6.17 -27.64 6.33
C LEU A 496 -6.59 -28.44 7.58
N PRO A 497 -7.72 -28.10 8.23
CA PRO A 497 -8.34 -28.96 9.25
C PRO A 497 -8.72 -30.35 8.69
N SER A 498 -8.89 -31.31 9.58
CA SER A 498 -9.43 -32.63 9.23
C SER A 498 -10.88 -32.53 8.69
N PRO A 499 -11.37 -33.51 7.93
CA PRO A 499 -12.77 -33.53 7.46
C PRO A 499 -13.82 -33.48 8.58
N GLU A 500 -13.43 -33.82 9.82
CA GLU A 500 -14.27 -33.80 11.02
C GLU A 500 -14.30 -32.43 11.70
N GLU A 501 -13.19 -31.68 11.65
CA GLU A 501 -13.11 -30.27 12.07
C GLU A 501 -13.75 -29.30 11.06
N MET A 502 -13.93 -29.71 9.80
CA MET A 502 -14.46 -28.85 8.74
C MET A 502 -15.95 -28.53 8.95
N PRO A 503 -16.36 -27.25 8.91
CA PRO A 503 -17.78 -26.89 8.82
C PRO A 503 -18.41 -27.54 7.58
N ARG A 504 -19.66 -28.02 7.68
CA ARG A 504 -20.33 -28.77 6.60
C ARG A 504 -20.41 -28.03 5.25
N ASP A 505 -20.40 -26.70 5.25
CA ASP A 505 -20.38 -25.83 4.06
C ASP A 505 -19.00 -25.20 3.76
N GLY A 506 -17.95 -25.65 4.46
CA GLY A 506 -16.61 -25.05 4.46
C GLY A 506 -15.74 -25.47 3.28
N LYS A 507 -15.76 -24.69 2.19
CA LYS A 507 -14.80 -24.91 1.07
C LYS A 507 -13.33 -24.74 1.54
N PRO A 508 -12.41 -25.66 1.19
CA PRO A 508 -11.00 -25.60 1.60
C PRO A 508 -10.32 -24.25 1.37
N ASP A 509 -10.52 -23.65 0.18
CA ASP A 509 -9.92 -22.36 -0.18
C ASP A 509 -10.33 -21.23 0.77
N ARG A 510 -11.58 -21.24 1.24
CA ARG A 510 -12.11 -20.23 2.18
C ARG A 510 -11.48 -20.37 3.56
N ILE A 511 -11.11 -21.59 3.96
CA ILE A 511 -10.40 -21.86 5.22
C ILE A 511 -8.95 -21.40 5.10
N ARG A 512 -8.25 -21.73 4.00
CA ARG A 512 -6.88 -21.23 3.74
C ARG A 512 -6.82 -19.70 3.66
N GLU A 513 -7.76 -19.06 2.96
CA GLU A 513 -7.87 -17.60 2.87
C GLU A 513 -8.03 -16.94 4.26
N LEU A 514 -8.81 -17.56 5.15
CA LEU A 514 -8.96 -17.13 6.54
C LEU A 514 -7.65 -17.29 7.35
N GLN A 515 -6.98 -18.43 7.21
CA GLN A 515 -5.72 -18.70 7.90
C GLN A 515 -4.64 -17.68 7.51
N LEU A 516 -4.54 -17.34 6.23
CA LEU A 516 -3.55 -16.38 5.67
C LEU A 516 -3.77 -14.90 6.05
N GLY A 517 -4.94 -14.53 6.59
CA GLY A 517 -5.19 -13.16 7.08
C GLY A 517 -5.31 -12.10 5.98
N THR A 518 -6.04 -12.38 4.90
CA THR A 518 -6.12 -11.52 3.71
C THR A 518 -6.72 -10.14 3.99
N ILE A 519 -7.80 -10.06 4.76
CA ILE A 519 -8.45 -8.79 5.15
C ILE A 519 -7.65 -8.08 6.25
N THR A 520 -7.01 -8.83 7.15
CA THR A 520 -6.03 -8.31 8.12
C THR A 520 -4.93 -7.52 7.40
N ARG A 521 -4.38 -8.09 6.31
CA ARG A 521 -3.35 -7.45 5.47
C ARG A 521 -3.88 -6.21 4.75
N ALA A 522 -4.99 -6.35 4.03
CA ALA A 522 -5.59 -5.25 3.26
C ALA A 522 -6.04 -4.07 4.15
N LEU A 523 -6.53 -4.35 5.37
CA LEU A 523 -6.88 -3.31 6.34
C LEU A 523 -5.62 -2.62 6.87
N LYS A 524 -4.57 -3.37 7.25
CA LYS A 524 -3.30 -2.80 7.73
C LYS A 524 -2.73 -1.80 6.73
N GLU A 525 -2.68 -2.17 5.45
CA GLU A 525 -2.23 -1.28 4.37
C GLU A 525 -3.11 -0.03 4.21
N MET A 526 -4.43 -0.18 4.33
CA MET A 526 -5.36 0.96 4.31
C MET A 526 -5.15 1.91 5.50
N LEU A 527 -5.05 1.39 6.72
CA LEU A 527 -4.91 2.21 7.93
C LEU A 527 -3.53 2.89 7.99
N ASP A 528 -2.45 2.23 7.57
CA ASP A 528 -1.13 2.86 7.46
C ASP A 528 -1.13 4.03 6.46
N ARG A 529 -1.75 3.86 5.28
CA ARG A 529 -1.90 4.94 4.30
C ARG A 529 -2.81 6.08 4.78
N LEU A 530 -3.73 5.81 5.70
CA LEU A 530 -4.54 6.84 6.37
C LEU A 530 -3.83 7.55 7.53
N ASN A 531 -2.74 6.97 8.04
CA ASN A 531 -1.99 7.45 9.20
C ASN A 531 -0.59 7.99 8.87
N GLU A 532 -0.17 7.87 7.61
CA GLU A 532 0.90 8.67 7.01
C GLU A 532 0.74 10.15 7.38
N ARG A 533 1.82 10.80 7.81
CA ARG A 533 1.86 12.25 8.11
C ARG A 533 2.04 13.03 6.80
N PRO A 534 0.99 13.63 6.21
CA PRO A 534 1.09 14.11 4.84
C PRO A 534 1.56 15.57 4.80
N ILE A 535 2.55 15.85 3.95
CA ILE A 535 3.16 17.18 3.83
C ILE A 535 2.19 18.20 3.20
N TYR A 536 1.22 17.71 2.41
CA TYR A 536 0.14 18.48 1.77
C TYR A 536 -1.23 17.78 1.99
N LYS A 537 -2.34 18.33 1.48
CA LYS A 537 -3.65 17.65 1.55
C LYS A 537 -3.63 16.41 0.63
N LYS A 538 -3.38 15.24 1.21
CA LYS A 538 -3.40 13.94 0.51
C LYS A 538 -4.79 13.31 0.62
N THR A 539 -5.22 12.64 -0.45
CA THR A 539 -6.48 11.89 -0.51
C THR A 539 -6.20 10.55 -1.19
N ILE A 540 -6.73 9.44 -0.66
CA ILE A 540 -6.57 8.09 -1.23
C ILE A 540 -7.93 7.42 -1.45
N SER A 541 -8.02 6.37 -2.27
CA SER A 541 -9.27 5.63 -2.46
C SER A 541 -9.34 4.38 -1.58
N ALA A 542 -10.52 4.15 -0.97
CA ALA A 542 -10.83 2.91 -0.24
C ALA A 542 -10.93 1.66 -1.13
N ARG A 543 -11.00 1.84 -2.47
CA ARG A 543 -11.31 0.79 -3.44
C ARG A 543 -10.48 -0.51 -3.32
N PRO A 544 -9.15 -0.50 -3.08
CA PRO A 544 -8.39 -1.75 -2.95
C PRO A 544 -8.88 -2.63 -1.79
N PHE A 545 -9.14 -2.02 -0.63
CA PHE A 545 -9.68 -2.73 0.54
C PHE A 545 -11.08 -3.29 0.28
N ILE A 546 -11.94 -2.50 -0.37
CA ILE A 546 -13.28 -2.95 -0.80
C ILE A 546 -13.17 -4.17 -1.71
N GLN A 547 -12.26 -4.17 -2.69
CA GLN A 547 -12.07 -5.29 -3.61
C GLN A 547 -11.57 -6.56 -2.89
N SER A 548 -10.69 -6.45 -1.89
CA SER A 548 -10.32 -7.58 -1.03
C SER A 548 -11.52 -8.14 -0.26
N LEU A 549 -12.37 -7.27 0.29
CA LEU A 549 -13.54 -7.67 1.09
C LEU A 549 -14.64 -8.31 0.22
N GLU A 550 -14.90 -7.76 -0.96
CA GLU A 550 -15.81 -8.34 -1.97
C GLU A 550 -15.30 -9.72 -2.46
N TYR A 551 -13.98 -9.87 -2.64
CA TYR A 551 -13.37 -11.16 -2.97
C TYR A 551 -13.57 -12.18 -1.84
N ALA A 552 -13.36 -11.80 -0.58
CA ALA A 552 -13.46 -12.70 0.57
C ALA A 552 -14.88 -13.22 0.84
N TYR A 553 -15.89 -12.35 0.68
CA TYR A 553 -17.30 -12.74 0.85
C TYR A 553 -17.94 -13.30 -0.43
N ARG A 554 -17.24 -13.24 -1.59
CA ARG A 554 -17.73 -13.67 -2.91
C ARG A 554 -18.99 -12.91 -3.37
N THR A 555 -19.22 -11.72 -2.81
CA THR A 555 -20.37 -10.85 -3.06
C THR A 555 -19.89 -9.41 -3.25
N ARG A 556 -20.69 -8.58 -3.94
CA ARG A 556 -20.42 -7.13 -4.01
C ARG A 556 -21.12 -6.40 -2.87
N ILE A 557 -20.47 -5.38 -2.33
CA ILE A 557 -21.04 -4.59 -1.23
C ILE A 557 -22.16 -3.70 -1.81
N SER A 558 -23.37 -3.85 -1.27
CA SER A 558 -24.54 -3.09 -1.69
C SER A 558 -24.35 -1.60 -1.40
N ARG A 559 -24.27 -0.77 -2.44
CA ARG A 559 -24.21 0.70 -2.30
C ARG A 559 -25.59 1.35 -2.12
N ASN A 560 -26.64 0.52 -2.14
CA ASN A 560 -28.03 0.92 -1.95
C ASN A 560 -28.44 0.87 -0.48
N GLN A 561 -27.86 -0.07 0.29
CA GLN A 561 -27.99 -0.15 1.74
C GLN A 561 -26.82 0.59 2.38
N GLN A 562 -27.03 1.89 2.62
CA GLN A 562 -25.96 2.83 3.03
C GLN A 562 -25.71 2.80 4.55
N ASP A 563 -25.45 1.61 5.09
CA ASP A 563 -25.33 1.39 6.54
C ASP A 563 -23.87 1.24 6.99
N ALA A 564 -23.43 2.16 7.86
CA ALA A 564 -22.06 2.14 8.40
C ALA A 564 -21.86 1.09 9.51
N GLN A 565 -22.93 0.63 10.17
CA GLN A 565 -22.86 -0.50 11.11
C GLN A 565 -22.76 -1.83 10.37
N GLU A 566 -23.51 -2.04 9.28
CA GLU A 566 -23.39 -3.26 8.47
C GLU A 566 -21.96 -3.41 7.93
N PHE A 567 -21.40 -2.35 7.35
CA PHE A 567 -20.02 -2.35 6.86
C PHE A 567 -18.99 -2.58 7.99
N LEU A 568 -19.18 -1.97 9.17
CA LEU A 568 -18.30 -2.23 10.32
C LEU A 568 -18.40 -3.69 10.79
N GLN A 569 -19.60 -4.26 10.82
CA GLN A 569 -19.84 -5.64 11.24
C GLN A 569 -19.09 -6.61 10.33
N ILE A 570 -19.27 -6.49 9.01
CA ILE A 570 -18.59 -7.32 7.99
C ILE A 570 -17.06 -7.26 8.13
N VAL A 571 -16.50 -6.07 8.38
CA VAL A 571 -15.06 -5.90 8.60
C VAL A 571 -14.60 -6.54 9.91
N ALA A 572 -15.31 -6.29 11.02
CA ALA A 572 -14.91 -6.74 12.35
C ALA A 572 -15.07 -8.26 12.53
N GLU A 573 -16.15 -8.86 12.01
CA GLU A 573 -16.37 -10.30 11.99
C GLU A 573 -15.29 -11.01 11.16
N ARG A 574 -15.00 -10.52 9.93
CA ARG A 574 -14.00 -11.16 9.07
C ARG A 574 -12.60 -11.16 9.68
N LEU A 575 -12.22 -10.10 10.39
CA LEU A 575 -10.95 -10.05 11.13
C LEU A 575 -10.94 -11.01 12.34
N CYS A 576 -12.09 -11.21 12.98
CA CYS A 576 -12.26 -12.16 14.08
C CYS A 576 -12.20 -13.62 13.59
N ASP A 577 -12.77 -13.91 12.42
CA ASP A 577 -12.64 -15.21 11.75
C ASP A 577 -11.18 -15.48 11.36
N GLU A 578 -10.50 -14.49 10.76
CA GLU A 578 -9.09 -14.60 10.36
C GLU A 578 -8.17 -14.79 11.57
N TYR A 579 -8.46 -14.11 12.69
CA TYR A 579 -7.76 -14.34 13.96
C TYR A 579 -7.92 -15.79 14.43
N HIS A 580 -9.15 -16.27 14.56
CA HIS A 580 -9.42 -17.62 15.06
C HIS A 580 -8.91 -18.73 14.12
N ALA A 581 -8.99 -18.53 12.81
CA ALA A 581 -8.39 -19.44 11.85
C ALA A 581 -6.87 -19.49 12.00
N GLY A 582 -6.22 -18.33 12.20
CA GLY A 582 -4.78 -18.25 12.46
C GLY A 582 -4.37 -18.94 13.77
N VAL A 583 -5.13 -18.76 14.85
CA VAL A 583 -4.90 -19.45 16.14
C VAL A 583 -5.02 -20.98 15.97
N LYS A 584 -6.10 -21.46 15.31
CA LYS A 584 -6.31 -22.90 15.08
C LYS A 584 -5.24 -23.53 14.17
N ALA A 585 -4.77 -22.80 13.17
CA ALA A 585 -3.66 -23.24 12.32
C ALA A 585 -2.36 -23.43 13.13
N ARG A 586 -2.02 -22.47 14.00
CA ARG A 586 -0.87 -22.58 14.92
C ARG A 586 -1.04 -23.70 15.96
N GLN A 587 -2.26 -23.98 16.41
CA GLN A 587 -2.54 -25.11 17.30
C GLN A 587 -2.24 -26.44 16.60
N ARG A 588 -2.90 -26.72 15.46
CA ARG A 588 -2.64 -27.95 14.68
C ARG A 588 -1.17 -28.14 14.30
N ALA A 589 -0.45 -27.05 14.01
CA ALA A 589 0.98 -27.11 13.73
C ALA A 589 1.83 -27.54 14.94
N LYS A 590 1.42 -27.20 16.18
CA LYS A 590 2.04 -27.74 17.40
C LYS A 590 1.67 -29.20 17.62
N ASP A 591 0.39 -29.54 17.42
CA ASP A 591 -0.14 -30.89 17.64
C ASP A 591 0.51 -31.91 16.67
N MET A 592 0.88 -31.48 15.46
CA MET A 592 1.67 -32.26 14.49
C MET A 592 3.16 -32.42 14.86
N ILE A 593 3.68 -31.66 15.83
CA ILE A 593 5.07 -31.74 16.32
C ILE A 593 5.07 -32.46 17.68
N GLY A 594 4.43 -33.63 17.71
CA GLY A 594 4.34 -34.49 18.90
C GLY A 594 5.70 -34.91 19.46
N PRO A 595 5.80 -35.19 20.78
CA PRO A 595 7.07 -35.21 21.49
C PRO A 595 8.00 -36.37 21.11
N SER A 596 9.13 -36.06 20.47
CA SER A 596 10.19 -37.03 20.14
C SER A 596 11.23 -37.21 21.25
N ALA A 597 10.77 -37.38 22.49
CA ALA A 597 11.56 -37.88 23.62
C ALA A 597 10.60 -38.74 24.46
N GLY A 598 10.73 -40.06 24.34
CA GLY A 598 9.61 -40.98 24.56
C GLY A 598 9.38 -41.38 26.02
N LEU A 599 8.10 -41.57 26.35
CA LEU A 599 7.58 -42.53 27.33
C LEU A 599 6.11 -42.83 26.98
N GLU A 600 5.67 -44.07 27.20
CA GLU A 600 4.31 -44.49 26.87
C GLU A 600 3.29 -43.87 27.84
N ILE A 601 2.17 -43.35 27.31
CA ILE A 601 1.02 -42.92 28.11
C ILE A 601 -0.14 -43.86 27.79
N ILE A 602 -0.57 -44.60 28.82
CA ILE A 602 -1.71 -45.51 28.77
C ILE A 602 -2.99 -44.70 29.02
N GLU A 603 -4.02 -44.91 28.20
CA GLU A 603 -5.35 -44.31 28.40
C GLU A 603 -6.05 -44.88 29.66
N PRO A 604 -6.68 -44.03 30.49
CA PRO A 604 -7.68 -44.45 31.47
C PRO A 604 -9.11 -44.09 31.03
N ASP A 605 -10.02 -45.07 31.07
CA ASP A 605 -11.47 -44.86 30.93
C ASP A 605 -12.06 -43.97 32.03
N ASP A 606 -13.02 -43.11 31.63
CA ASP A 606 -14.26 -42.62 32.29
C ASP A 606 -14.35 -42.35 33.84
N VAL A 607 -15.52 -41.85 34.27
CA VAL A 607 -16.04 -41.76 35.66
C VAL A 607 -15.66 -40.51 36.49
N SER A 608 -16.28 -39.40 36.11
CA SER A 608 -17.07 -38.50 37.00
C SER A 608 -16.44 -37.71 38.18
N SER A 609 -17.01 -36.50 38.37
CA SER A 609 -17.05 -35.67 39.59
C SER A 609 -15.83 -34.75 39.89
N PRO A 610 -16.03 -33.60 40.59
CA PRO A 610 -15.18 -32.42 40.36
C PRO A 610 -14.23 -32.06 41.52
N LYS A 611 -13.01 -31.60 41.20
CA LYS A 611 -12.12 -30.88 42.12
C LYS A 611 -11.37 -29.73 41.43
N THR A 612 -10.88 -28.82 42.28
CA THR A 612 -10.09 -27.62 41.94
C THR A 612 -8.81 -27.93 41.18
N PRO A 613 -8.28 -26.98 40.36
CA PRO A 613 -7.00 -27.14 39.70
C PRO A 613 -5.86 -27.18 40.74
N ALA A 614 -5.32 -28.38 40.96
CA ALA A 614 -4.02 -28.58 41.58
C ALA A 614 -3.00 -28.81 40.45
N GLU A 615 -1.83 -28.20 40.57
CA GLU A 615 -0.80 -28.24 39.54
C GLU A 615 -0.16 -29.63 39.45
N VAL A 616 -0.06 -30.18 38.23
CA VAL A 616 0.68 -31.42 37.96
C VAL A 616 2.05 -31.03 37.43
N GLU A 617 3.08 -31.06 38.28
CA GLU A 617 4.46 -30.85 37.86
C GLU A 617 4.94 -32.03 36.99
N VAL A 618 5.07 -31.80 35.68
CA VAL A 618 5.91 -32.64 34.82
C VAL A 618 7.32 -32.04 34.80
N ARG A 619 8.30 -32.79 35.29
CA ARG A 619 9.73 -32.46 35.21
C ARG A 619 10.32 -33.07 33.95
N ILE A 620 11.24 -32.34 33.31
CA ILE A 620 12.11 -32.85 32.25
C ILE A 620 13.50 -33.03 32.87
N ASP A 621 14.15 -34.15 32.61
CA ASP A 621 15.50 -34.43 33.09
C ASP A 621 16.53 -33.70 32.21
N ASP A 622 17.33 -32.83 32.85
CA ASP A 622 18.42 -32.07 32.23
C ASP A 622 19.81 -32.54 32.71
N GLY A 623 19.87 -33.66 33.46
CA GLY A 623 21.10 -34.19 34.04
C GLY A 623 21.56 -33.49 35.33
N SER A 624 20.77 -32.56 35.88
CA SER A 624 20.99 -31.98 37.21
C SER A 624 20.15 -32.68 38.28
N GLU A 625 20.66 -32.75 39.52
CA GLU A 625 19.90 -33.35 40.64
C GLU A 625 18.63 -32.57 41.03
N THR A 626 18.38 -31.39 40.43
CA THR A 626 17.20 -30.55 40.68
C THR A 626 16.69 -29.86 39.40
N GLY A 627 16.27 -30.64 38.40
CA GLY A 627 15.75 -30.14 37.12
C GLY A 627 14.55 -29.18 37.24
N LEU A 628 14.47 -28.23 36.31
CA LEU A 628 13.52 -27.09 36.34
C LEU A 628 12.08 -27.46 35.89
N PRO A 629 11.03 -26.86 36.49
CA PRO A 629 9.64 -27.15 36.17
C PRO A 629 9.15 -26.53 34.85
N ALA A 630 8.19 -27.18 34.19
CA ALA A 630 7.68 -26.84 32.86
C ALA A 630 6.79 -25.58 32.82
N ILE A 631 7.40 -24.40 32.71
CA ILE A 631 6.73 -23.08 32.71
C ILE A 631 6.18 -22.65 31.32
N ILE A 632 6.43 -23.42 30.25
CA ILE A 632 6.28 -22.97 28.86
C ILE A 632 4.81 -22.85 28.39
N ASP A 633 3.96 -23.83 28.66
CA ASP A 633 2.62 -23.87 28.01
C ASP A 633 1.62 -22.87 28.63
N ASN A 634 1.63 -22.70 29.96
CA ASN A 634 0.85 -21.65 30.61
C ASN A 634 1.21 -20.26 30.06
N LYS A 635 2.51 -19.95 29.90
CA LYS A 635 2.95 -18.69 29.30
C LYS A 635 2.45 -18.50 27.87
N LEU A 636 2.38 -19.55 27.05
CA LEU A 636 1.86 -19.43 25.69
C LEU A 636 0.35 -19.11 25.67
N ARG A 637 -0.41 -19.67 26.61
CA ARG A 637 -1.84 -19.38 26.78
C ARG A 637 -2.07 -17.99 27.36
N GLU A 638 -1.28 -17.59 28.36
CA GLU A 638 -1.27 -16.24 28.93
C GLU A 638 -0.95 -15.18 27.87
N ILE A 639 0.08 -15.40 27.05
CA ILE A 639 0.47 -14.51 25.95
C ILE A 639 -0.69 -14.31 24.98
N ASP A 640 -1.33 -15.38 24.49
CA ASP A 640 -2.45 -15.23 23.54
C ASP A 640 -3.73 -14.66 24.19
N HIS A 641 -3.97 -14.90 25.50
CA HIS A 641 -5.04 -14.22 26.25
C HIS A 641 -4.77 -12.72 26.44
N GLU A 642 -3.54 -12.33 26.76
CA GLU A 642 -3.11 -10.92 26.82
C GLU A 642 -3.19 -10.25 25.44
N HIS A 643 -3.06 -11.00 24.35
CA HIS A 643 -2.86 -10.49 22.99
C HIS A 643 -4.01 -10.75 21.98
N GLY A 644 -5.20 -11.16 22.46
CA GLY A 644 -6.36 -11.50 21.62
C GLY A 644 -6.90 -10.40 20.68
N PHE A 645 -7.88 -10.77 19.84
CA PHE A 645 -8.48 -9.86 18.85
C PHE A 645 -9.13 -8.63 19.52
N PRO A 646 -8.72 -7.39 19.20
CA PRO A 646 -9.02 -6.24 20.05
C PRO A 646 -10.50 -5.83 20.10
N PHE A 647 -11.35 -6.27 19.17
CA PHE A 647 -12.79 -6.02 19.21
C PHE A 647 -13.61 -7.13 19.91
N GLU A 648 -13.04 -8.31 20.20
CA GLU A 648 -13.81 -9.42 20.77
C GLU A 648 -14.12 -9.21 22.26
N GLY A 649 -15.40 -9.11 22.59
CA GLY A 649 -15.92 -9.23 23.94
C GLY A 649 -16.84 -10.44 24.09
N ARG A 650 -17.25 -10.74 25.33
CA ARG A 650 -18.19 -11.82 25.64
C ARG A 650 -19.37 -11.31 26.48
N LEU A 651 -20.57 -11.65 26.04
CA LEU A 651 -21.83 -11.48 26.76
C LEU A 651 -22.25 -12.83 27.33
N GLU A 652 -22.76 -12.81 28.56
CA GLU A 652 -23.31 -13.98 29.23
C GLU A 652 -24.77 -13.75 29.57
N SER A 653 -25.62 -14.71 29.24
CA SER A 653 -27.07 -14.73 29.45
C SER A 653 -27.43 -15.77 30.50
N GLN A 654 -27.57 -15.34 31.76
CA GLN A 654 -28.04 -16.17 32.86
C GLN A 654 -29.58 -16.19 32.91
N ILE A 655 -30.19 -17.37 32.97
CA ILE A 655 -31.64 -17.53 33.13
C ILE A 655 -31.94 -18.12 34.52
N GLU A 656 -32.95 -17.58 35.21
CA GLU A 656 -33.51 -18.12 36.45
C GLU A 656 -35.03 -18.29 36.35
N CYS A 657 -35.54 -19.43 36.83
CA CYS A 657 -36.98 -19.67 36.96
C CYS A 657 -37.54 -19.09 38.27
N LEU A 658 -38.44 -18.11 38.19
CA LEU A 658 -39.01 -17.41 39.35
C LEU A 658 -40.02 -18.24 40.18
N TYR A 659 -40.20 -19.52 39.85
CA TYR A 659 -41.06 -20.45 40.59
C TYR A 659 -40.28 -21.50 41.38
N CYS A 660 -39.21 -22.05 40.81
CA CYS A 660 -38.39 -23.10 41.45
C CYS A 660 -36.94 -22.67 41.74
N HIS A 661 -36.60 -21.41 41.45
CA HIS A 661 -35.26 -20.81 41.56
C HIS A 661 -34.15 -21.64 40.90
N TYR A 662 -34.49 -22.41 39.87
CA TYR A 662 -33.51 -23.09 39.05
C TYR A 662 -32.80 -22.07 38.16
N GLN A 663 -31.49 -21.96 38.33
CA GLN A 663 -30.60 -21.22 37.47
C GLN A 663 -30.04 -22.18 36.42
N TYR A 664 -30.26 -21.86 35.15
CA TYR A 664 -29.74 -22.61 34.01
C TYR A 664 -28.24 -22.43 33.86
N ARG A 665 -27.56 -23.32 33.13
CA ARG A 665 -26.19 -23.08 32.66
C ARG A 665 -26.12 -21.76 31.88
N PRO A 666 -25.27 -20.80 32.28
CA PRO A 666 -25.18 -19.50 31.59
C PRO A 666 -24.66 -19.67 30.16
N ASN A 667 -25.40 -19.12 29.19
CA ASN A 667 -25.00 -19.15 27.78
C ASN A 667 -24.09 -17.96 27.48
N GLN A 668 -22.87 -18.21 26.97
CA GLN A 668 -21.90 -17.18 26.58
C GLN A 668 -21.84 -17.01 25.05
N THR A 669 -21.96 -15.77 24.58
CA THR A 669 -21.81 -15.40 23.17
C THR A 669 -20.72 -14.33 23.01
N SER A 670 -19.87 -14.47 21.99
CA SER A 670 -18.91 -13.43 21.62
C SER A 670 -19.57 -12.31 20.82
N PHE A 671 -18.98 -11.12 20.83
CA PHE A 671 -19.39 -9.97 20.03
C PHE A 671 -18.18 -9.16 19.58
N VAL A 672 -18.29 -8.50 18.42
CA VAL A 672 -17.28 -7.55 17.90
C VAL A 672 -17.78 -6.09 17.86
N ASN A 673 -19.06 -5.89 18.18
CA ASN A 673 -19.80 -4.63 18.11
C ASN A 673 -21.04 -4.73 19.02
N LEU A 674 -21.34 -3.69 19.78
CA LEU A 674 -22.54 -3.60 20.61
C LEU A 674 -23.56 -2.62 20.01
N THR A 675 -24.67 -3.14 19.50
CA THR A 675 -25.83 -2.31 19.13
C THR A 675 -26.68 -2.01 20.35
N LEU A 676 -26.74 -0.74 20.75
CA LEU A 676 -27.59 -0.24 21.83
C LEU A 676 -28.82 0.45 21.26
N GLN A 677 -30.00 0.11 21.79
CA GLN A 677 -31.26 0.76 21.39
C GLN A 677 -31.38 2.14 22.05
N VAL A 678 -31.57 3.20 21.24
CA VAL A 678 -31.78 4.55 21.77
C VAL A 678 -33.26 4.71 22.17
N PRO A 679 -33.59 4.94 23.46
CA PRO A 679 -34.98 5.08 23.89
C PRO A 679 -35.67 6.29 23.26
N GLN A 680 -36.99 6.19 23.06
CA GLN A 680 -37.83 7.24 22.47
C GLN A 680 -38.10 8.37 23.50
N LYS A 681 -37.06 9.17 23.79
CA LYS A 681 -37.08 10.31 24.71
C LYS A 681 -36.34 11.49 24.07
N SER A 682 -36.60 12.72 24.53
CA SER A 682 -35.92 13.92 24.03
C SER A 682 -34.39 13.90 24.23
N SER A 683 -33.94 13.28 25.31
CA SER A 683 -32.53 13.02 25.62
C SER A 683 -32.33 11.78 26.49
N THR A 684 -31.14 11.18 26.39
CA THR A 684 -30.67 10.03 27.18
C THR A 684 -29.14 10.10 27.36
N THR A 685 -28.56 9.25 28.18
CA THR A 685 -27.10 9.05 28.28
C THR A 685 -26.70 7.72 27.61
N LEU A 686 -25.43 7.59 27.24
CA LEU A 686 -24.86 6.33 26.76
C LEU A 686 -24.98 5.23 27.83
N SER A 687 -24.75 5.56 29.09
CA SER A 687 -24.97 4.65 30.23
C SER A 687 -26.41 4.14 30.28
N ALA A 688 -27.41 5.02 30.15
CA ALA A 688 -28.82 4.60 30.13
C ALA A 688 -29.20 3.71 28.92
N CYS A 689 -28.40 3.72 27.84
CA CYS A 689 -28.54 2.77 26.74
C CYS A 689 -27.88 1.41 27.07
N PHE A 690 -26.75 1.38 27.80
CA PHE A 690 -26.18 0.16 28.37
C PHE A 690 -27.09 -0.46 29.45
N ASP A 691 -27.66 0.36 30.34
CA ASP A 691 -28.64 -0.06 31.36
C ASP A 691 -29.89 -0.68 30.70
N GLY A 692 -30.19 -0.31 29.44
CA GLY A 692 -31.24 -0.93 28.63
C GLY A 692 -30.86 -2.30 28.06
N LEU A 693 -29.61 -2.50 27.63
CA LEU A 693 -29.08 -3.78 27.13
C LEU A 693 -28.87 -4.80 28.26
N LEU A 694 -28.40 -4.33 29.42
CA LEU A 694 -28.05 -5.18 30.58
C LEU A 694 -29.21 -5.32 31.59
N LYS A 695 -30.41 -4.86 31.21
CA LYS A 695 -31.62 -4.96 32.03
C LYS A 695 -32.06 -6.41 32.17
N THR A 696 -32.56 -6.80 33.35
CA THR A 696 -33.31 -8.05 33.50
C THR A 696 -34.53 -8.05 32.58
N GLU A 697 -34.56 -8.98 31.62
CA GLU A 697 -35.77 -9.30 30.84
C GLU A 697 -36.62 -10.30 31.63
N TYR A 698 -37.94 -10.12 31.61
CA TYR A 698 -38.88 -11.11 32.14
C TYR A 698 -39.62 -11.76 30.98
N ILE A 699 -39.54 -13.08 30.90
CA ILE A 699 -40.21 -13.87 29.86
C ILE A 699 -41.29 -14.71 30.53
N GLU A 700 -42.54 -14.47 30.14
CA GLU A 700 -43.70 -15.26 30.55
C GLU A 700 -43.79 -16.56 29.71
N ASP A 701 -44.68 -17.49 30.08
CA ASP A 701 -44.99 -18.71 29.33
C ASP A 701 -43.82 -19.70 29.07
N PHE A 702 -42.68 -19.52 29.73
CA PHE A 702 -41.49 -20.36 29.58
C PHE A 702 -41.66 -21.74 30.25
N LYS A 703 -41.27 -22.81 29.57
CA LYS A 703 -41.39 -24.20 30.05
C LYS A 703 -40.10 -24.66 30.75
N CYS A 704 -39.93 -24.27 32.01
CA CYS A 704 -38.74 -24.62 32.79
C CYS A 704 -38.59 -26.14 32.97
N ASP A 705 -37.41 -26.69 32.68
CA ASP A 705 -37.14 -28.13 32.63
C ASP A 705 -37.22 -28.79 34.01
N LYS A 706 -36.67 -28.17 35.06
CA LYS A 706 -36.87 -28.65 36.43
C LYS A 706 -38.36 -28.72 36.81
N CYS A 707 -39.18 -27.76 36.34
CA CYS A 707 -40.64 -27.80 36.55
C CYS A 707 -41.33 -28.87 35.68
N ARG A 708 -40.86 -29.07 34.44
CA ARG A 708 -41.33 -30.09 33.48
C ARG A 708 -41.08 -31.50 34.01
N LEU A 709 -39.90 -31.76 34.55
CA LEU A 709 -39.52 -33.03 35.18
C LEU A 709 -40.26 -33.26 36.51
N GLN A 710 -40.40 -32.24 37.36
CA GLN A 710 -41.22 -32.33 38.58
C GLN A 710 -42.68 -32.70 38.26
N HIS A 711 -43.28 -32.08 37.25
CA HIS A 711 -44.64 -32.41 36.83
C HIS A 711 -44.74 -33.79 36.15
N ALA A 712 -43.70 -34.23 35.42
CA ALA A 712 -43.64 -35.58 34.87
C ALA A 712 -43.59 -36.66 35.97
N VAL A 713 -42.87 -36.42 37.08
CA VAL A 713 -42.88 -37.28 38.28
C VAL A 713 -44.28 -37.29 38.91
N GLU A 714 -44.90 -36.13 39.09
CA GLU A 714 -46.26 -36.03 39.65
C GLU A 714 -47.29 -36.83 38.83
N LEU A 715 -47.29 -36.67 37.51
CA LEU A 715 -48.17 -37.43 36.61
C LEU A 715 -47.88 -38.93 36.62
N LYS A 716 -46.61 -39.36 36.62
CA LYS A 716 -46.26 -40.79 36.69
C LYS A 716 -46.60 -41.41 38.02
N ILE A 717 -46.50 -40.68 39.14
CA ILE A 717 -46.97 -41.15 40.46
C ILE A 717 -48.49 -41.30 40.46
N GLN A 718 -49.24 -40.35 39.90
CA GLN A 718 -50.70 -40.46 39.77
C GLN A 718 -51.11 -41.67 38.91
N GLU A 719 -50.37 -41.96 37.84
CA GLU A 719 -50.64 -43.14 37.00
C GLU A 719 -50.23 -44.45 37.71
N LEU A 720 -49.08 -44.47 38.40
CA LEU A 720 -48.66 -45.58 39.25
C LEU A 720 -49.70 -45.93 40.33
N HIS A 721 -50.46 -44.97 40.84
CA HIS A 721 -51.59 -45.25 41.75
C HIS A 721 -52.83 -45.85 41.06
N ARG A 722 -52.97 -45.73 39.74
CA ARG A 722 -54.07 -46.29 38.93
C ARG A 722 -53.73 -47.67 38.35
N THR A 723 -52.46 -47.88 37.97
CA THR A 723 -51.97 -49.11 37.32
C THR A 723 -52.08 -50.34 38.22
N ARG A 724 -52.75 -51.38 37.71
CA ARG A 724 -53.02 -52.66 38.41
C ARG A 724 -52.11 -53.82 37.95
N THR A 725 -51.49 -53.69 36.79
CA THR A 725 -50.53 -54.62 36.16
C THR A 725 -49.17 -54.54 36.84
N LYS A 726 -48.50 -55.69 37.07
CA LYS A 726 -47.24 -55.71 37.83
C LYS A 726 -46.04 -55.15 37.08
N ASP A 727 -45.95 -55.41 35.78
CA ASP A 727 -44.77 -55.03 35.00
C ASP A 727 -44.81 -53.54 34.62
N ASP A 728 -45.98 -53.02 34.24
CA ASP A 728 -46.21 -51.58 34.05
C ASP A 728 -45.88 -50.75 35.30
N ARG A 729 -46.18 -51.27 36.51
CA ARG A 729 -45.78 -50.61 37.77
C ARG A 729 -44.27 -50.55 37.93
N LYS A 730 -43.55 -51.65 37.67
CA LYS A 730 -42.08 -51.66 37.71
C LYS A 730 -41.47 -50.69 36.70
N GLN A 731 -42.04 -50.61 35.48
CA GLN A 731 -41.58 -49.66 34.48
C GLN A 731 -41.81 -48.21 34.94
N LEU A 732 -42.99 -47.88 35.47
CA LEU A 732 -43.29 -46.55 36.00
C LEU A 732 -42.40 -46.20 37.20
N GLU A 733 -42.15 -47.15 38.11
CA GLU A 733 -41.25 -46.99 39.26
C GLU A 733 -39.81 -46.68 38.79
N ALA A 734 -39.26 -47.43 37.83
CA ALA A 734 -37.94 -47.17 37.24
C ALA A 734 -37.87 -45.86 36.42
N GLU A 735 -38.94 -45.48 35.71
CA GLU A 735 -39.01 -44.20 35.01
C GLU A 735 -39.10 -43.01 35.98
N ILE A 736 -39.79 -43.15 37.12
CA ILE A 736 -39.82 -42.14 38.18
C ILE A 736 -38.43 -41.98 38.81
N GLU A 737 -37.75 -43.08 39.13
CA GLU A 737 -36.40 -43.08 39.71
C GLU A 737 -35.38 -42.38 38.79
N ARG A 738 -35.42 -42.64 37.47
CA ARG A 738 -34.60 -41.93 36.48
C ARG A 738 -34.87 -40.42 36.45
N ILE A 739 -36.14 -39.99 36.46
CA ILE A 739 -36.47 -38.55 36.45
C ILE A 739 -36.06 -37.90 37.77
N GLN A 740 -36.25 -38.56 38.92
CA GLN A 740 -35.80 -38.07 40.22
C GLN A 740 -34.27 -37.96 40.28
N THR A 741 -33.54 -38.89 39.65
CA THR A 741 -32.07 -38.82 39.52
C THR A 741 -31.65 -37.59 38.70
N ALA A 742 -32.23 -37.39 37.51
CA ALA A 742 -31.94 -36.21 36.69
C ALA A 742 -32.34 -34.88 37.37
N LEU A 743 -33.42 -34.87 38.16
CA LEU A 743 -33.81 -33.71 38.97
C LEU A 743 -32.79 -33.33 40.05
N ALA A 744 -31.91 -34.27 40.44
CA ALA A 744 -30.83 -34.06 41.40
C ALA A 744 -29.46 -33.82 40.74
N THR A 745 -29.18 -34.40 39.57
CA THR A 745 -27.88 -34.31 38.89
C THR A 745 -27.84 -33.26 37.77
N ASP A 746 -28.67 -33.40 36.74
CA ASP A 746 -28.74 -32.48 35.59
C ASP A 746 -30.17 -32.38 35.01
N PRO A 747 -30.96 -31.38 35.43
CA PRO A 747 -32.30 -31.14 34.90
C PRO A 747 -32.36 -30.66 33.44
N GLU A 748 -31.24 -30.30 32.82
CA GLU A 748 -31.16 -29.85 31.42
C GLU A 748 -30.82 -30.98 30.44
N GLY A 749 -30.24 -32.09 30.94
CA GLY A 749 -29.76 -33.19 30.13
C GLY A 749 -30.87 -33.99 29.41
N PRO A 750 -30.54 -34.66 28.29
CA PRO A 750 -31.46 -35.59 27.65
C PRO A 750 -31.71 -36.83 28.53
N LEU A 751 -32.99 -37.20 28.70
CA LEU A 751 -33.40 -38.40 29.44
C LEU A 751 -33.60 -39.56 28.47
N GLU A 752 -32.62 -40.44 28.37
CA GLU A 752 -32.74 -41.67 27.57
C GLU A 752 -33.64 -42.72 28.26
N GLY A 753 -34.42 -43.45 27.45
CA GLY A 753 -35.26 -44.55 27.95
C GLY A 753 -36.39 -44.15 28.90
N VAL A 754 -36.91 -42.91 28.82
CA VAL A 754 -38.06 -42.44 29.62
C VAL A 754 -39.07 -41.70 28.75
N THR A 755 -40.33 -42.13 28.76
CA THR A 755 -41.41 -41.46 28.03
C THR A 755 -41.96 -40.28 28.84
N LEU A 756 -41.57 -39.05 28.49
CA LEU A 756 -42.07 -37.83 29.12
C LEU A 756 -43.48 -37.44 28.60
N PRO A 757 -44.33 -36.79 29.42
CA PRO A 757 -45.62 -36.27 28.99
C PRO A 757 -45.51 -35.21 27.87
N PRO A 758 -46.56 -35.01 27.04
CA PRO A 758 -46.58 -33.98 26.00
C PRO A 758 -46.21 -32.58 26.53
N SER A 759 -45.33 -31.89 25.79
CA SER A 759 -44.82 -30.56 26.15
C SER A 759 -45.92 -29.51 26.37
N GLU A 760 -47.10 -29.69 25.77
CA GLU A 760 -48.28 -28.82 25.94
C GLU A 760 -48.85 -28.84 27.37
N LEU A 761 -48.72 -29.96 28.08
CA LEU A 761 -49.15 -30.12 29.47
C LEU A 761 -48.12 -29.60 30.48
N ALA A 762 -46.89 -29.29 30.05
CA ALA A 762 -45.83 -28.85 30.94
C ALA A 762 -46.15 -27.46 31.55
N PRO A 763 -45.93 -27.24 32.86
CA PRO A 763 -46.30 -26.01 33.53
C PRO A 763 -45.50 -24.82 32.99
N LYS A 764 -46.21 -23.87 32.38
CA LYS A 764 -45.71 -22.54 32.01
C LYS A 764 -45.30 -21.76 33.25
N ARG A 765 -44.11 -21.16 33.24
CA ARG A 765 -43.52 -20.36 34.33
C ARG A 765 -42.93 -19.07 33.79
N ARG A 766 -42.80 -18.07 34.67
CA ARG A 766 -42.05 -16.84 34.40
C ARG A 766 -40.57 -17.05 34.71
N ILE A 767 -39.70 -16.61 33.80
CA ILE A 767 -38.25 -16.57 34.02
C ILE A 767 -37.74 -15.13 34.08
N ALA A 768 -36.61 -14.93 34.75
CA ALA A 768 -35.80 -13.73 34.67
C ALA A 768 -34.51 -14.04 33.91
N ARG A 769 -34.21 -13.25 32.88
CA ARG A 769 -33.00 -13.35 32.07
C ARG A 769 -32.11 -12.14 32.35
N HIS A 770 -30.89 -12.40 32.78
CA HIS A 770 -29.89 -11.40 33.11
C HIS A 770 -28.77 -11.45 32.08
N MET A 771 -28.44 -10.31 31.46
CA MET A 771 -27.31 -10.20 30.54
C MET A 771 -26.18 -9.39 31.18
N ARG A 772 -24.96 -9.92 31.14
CA ARG A 772 -23.74 -9.22 31.62
C ARG A 772 -22.59 -9.39 30.62
N ILE A 773 -21.71 -8.39 30.53
CA ILE A 773 -20.44 -8.53 29.80
C ILE A 773 -19.46 -9.22 30.75
N THR A 774 -18.93 -10.38 30.36
CA THR A 774 -17.95 -11.17 31.14
C THR A 774 -16.52 -10.93 30.69
N THR A 775 -16.30 -10.60 29.42
CA THR A 775 -15.00 -10.20 28.87
C THR A 775 -15.18 -8.91 28.08
N PHE A 776 -14.46 -7.86 28.46
CA PHE A 776 -14.46 -6.61 27.70
C PHE A 776 -13.41 -6.67 26.57
N PRO A 777 -13.72 -6.20 25.36
CA PRO A 777 -12.73 -6.05 24.30
C PRO A 777 -11.77 -4.90 24.62
N LYS A 778 -10.57 -4.90 24.03
CA LYS A 778 -9.65 -3.74 24.10
C LYS A 778 -10.24 -2.51 23.43
N ILE A 779 -11.08 -2.71 22.42
CA ILE A 779 -11.82 -1.67 21.69
C ILE A 779 -13.30 -2.02 21.70
N VAL A 780 -14.09 -1.24 22.43
CA VAL A 780 -15.56 -1.32 22.39
C VAL A 780 -16.06 -0.49 21.20
N ALA A 781 -16.49 -1.17 20.14
CA ALA A 781 -17.33 -0.57 19.10
C ALA A 781 -18.79 -0.55 19.57
N ILE A 782 -19.43 0.62 19.49
CA ILE A 782 -20.82 0.83 19.90
C ILE A 782 -21.61 1.43 18.74
N HIS A 783 -22.66 0.74 18.29
CA HIS A 783 -23.68 1.29 17.41
C HIS A 783 -24.88 1.80 18.23
N LEU A 784 -25.37 3.00 17.90
CA LEU A 784 -26.59 3.57 18.45
C LEU A 784 -27.76 3.37 17.47
N SER A 785 -28.53 2.30 17.68
CA SER A 785 -29.74 2.03 16.91
C SER A 785 -30.77 3.14 17.14
N ARG A 786 -31.12 3.82 16.04
CA ARG A 786 -32.05 4.96 16.00
C ARG A 786 -33.25 4.72 15.09
N SER A 787 -33.41 3.55 14.49
CA SER A 787 -34.56 3.27 13.61
C SER A 787 -35.81 3.00 14.44
N ILE A 788 -36.90 3.71 14.11
CA ILE A 788 -38.23 3.49 14.68
C ILE A 788 -39.13 3.04 13.53
N PHE A 789 -39.50 1.76 13.54
CA PHE A 789 -40.45 1.18 12.60
C PHE A 789 -41.86 1.24 13.20
N ASP A 790 -42.73 2.04 12.57
CA ASP A 790 -44.18 1.99 12.76
C ASP A 790 -44.83 1.29 11.55
N GLN A 791 -46.06 0.79 11.71
CA GLN A 791 -46.78 0.04 10.67
C GLN A 791 -46.98 0.81 9.36
N SER A 792 -46.83 2.13 9.39
CA SER A 792 -46.99 3.03 8.24
C SER A 792 -45.72 3.77 7.79
N SER A 793 -44.66 3.81 8.61
CA SER A 793 -43.45 4.57 8.29
C SER A 793 -42.22 4.14 9.10
N SER A 794 -41.03 4.29 8.53
CA SER A 794 -39.78 4.25 9.29
C SER A 794 -39.23 5.65 9.52
N THR A 795 -38.91 5.97 10.77
CA THR A 795 -38.42 7.28 11.21
C THR A 795 -37.12 7.15 12.03
N LYS A 796 -36.39 8.25 12.18
CA LYS A 796 -35.09 8.29 12.86
C LYS A 796 -35.21 8.97 14.23
N ASN A 797 -34.86 8.25 15.29
CA ASN A 797 -34.87 8.73 16.67
C ASN A 797 -33.88 9.90 16.86
N ALA A 798 -34.43 11.11 16.92
CA ALA A 798 -33.71 12.38 17.04
C ALA A 798 -33.28 12.72 18.50
N ALA A 799 -33.41 11.76 19.43
CA ALA A 799 -32.94 11.85 20.81
C ALA A 799 -31.48 12.32 20.91
N LYS A 800 -31.20 13.24 21.83
CA LYS A 800 -29.82 13.58 22.22
C LYS A 800 -29.25 12.46 23.09
N VAL A 801 -28.26 11.73 22.58
CA VAL A 801 -27.48 10.76 23.36
C VAL A 801 -26.23 11.46 23.89
N SER A 802 -26.14 11.66 25.20
CA SER A 802 -24.94 12.21 25.85
C SER A 802 -23.95 11.09 26.17
N PHE A 803 -22.75 11.17 25.62
CA PHE A 803 -21.66 10.20 25.80
C PHE A 803 -20.42 10.88 26.42
N PRO A 804 -19.67 10.21 27.31
CA PRO A 804 -18.49 10.80 27.96
C PRO A 804 -17.21 10.59 27.13
N GLU A 805 -16.17 11.40 27.39
CA GLU A 805 -14.82 11.14 26.86
C GLU A 805 -14.18 9.88 27.48
N ARG A 806 -14.38 9.68 28.80
CA ARG A 806 -13.96 8.47 29.51
C ARG A 806 -15.22 7.71 29.94
N LEU A 807 -15.44 6.53 29.37
CA LEU A 807 -16.55 5.63 29.65
C LEU A 807 -16.10 4.55 30.65
N PRO A 808 -16.61 4.54 31.88
CA PRO A 808 -16.43 3.42 32.79
C PRO A 808 -17.38 2.28 32.42
N LEU A 809 -16.87 1.04 32.41
CA LEU A 809 -17.66 -0.18 32.27
C LEU A 809 -17.24 -1.20 33.36
N GLY A 810 -17.98 -2.29 33.50
CA GLY A 810 -17.71 -3.33 34.49
C GLY A 810 -18.37 -3.10 35.86
N GLY A 811 -18.08 -3.99 36.80
CA GLY A 811 -18.65 -3.98 38.14
C GLY A 811 -17.98 -2.96 39.07
N ILE A 812 -18.51 -2.75 40.28
CA ILE A 812 -17.91 -1.83 41.26
C ILE A 812 -16.48 -2.26 41.64
N LEU A 813 -16.21 -3.56 41.67
CA LEU A 813 -14.92 -4.16 42.01
C LEU A 813 -13.99 -4.38 40.81
N SER A 814 -14.52 -4.34 39.58
CA SER A 814 -13.83 -4.67 38.32
C SER A 814 -14.20 -3.64 37.26
N ARG A 815 -13.82 -2.39 37.54
CA ARG A 815 -14.25 -1.20 36.79
C ARG A 815 -13.20 -0.74 35.80
N GLU A 816 -13.33 -1.18 34.57
CA GLU A 816 -12.46 -0.76 33.47
C GLU A 816 -12.82 0.65 32.97
N TRP A 817 -11.80 1.39 32.55
CA TRP A 817 -11.94 2.73 31.98
C TRP A 817 -11.59 2.71 30.50
N PHE A 818 -12.48 3.24 29.66
CA PHE A 818 -12.27 3.35 28.23
C PHE A 818 -12.26 4.80 27.78
N ARG A 819 -11.40 5.12 26.81
CA ARG A 819 -11.25 6.47 26.25
C ARG A 819 -11.79 6.54 24.83
N LEU A 820 -12.61 7.56 24.56
CA LEU A 820 -13.17 7.81 23.24
C LEU A 820 -12.07 8.26 22.26
N LEU A 821 -11.78 7.43 21.25
CA LEU A 821 -10.79 7.71 20.20
C LEU A 821 -11.41 8.13 18.87
N ALA A 822 -12.59 7.59 18.52
CA ALA A 822 -13.31 7.97 17.30
C ALA A 822 -14.84 7.90 17.45
N ILE A 823 -15.56 8.65 16.63
CA ILE A 823 -17.01 8.51 16.40
C ILE A 823 -17.34 8.64 14.91
N VAL A 824 -18.42 8.00 14.46
CA VAL A 824 -19.07 8.29 13.17
C VAL A 824 -20.44 8.91 13.44
N CYS A 825 -20.74 9.98 12.71
CA CYS A 825 -21.99 10.72 12.78
C CYS A 825 -22.77 10.56 11.46
N HIS A 826 -24.08 10.35 11.54
CA HIS A 826 -24.98 10.26 10.39
C HIS A 826 -25.96 11.44 10.35
N LYS A 827 -25.72 12.38 9.44
CA LYS A 827 -26.59 13.53 9.16
C LYS A 827 -27.59 13.21 8.06
N GLY A 828 -28.88 13.15 8.40
CA GLY A 828 -29.92 12.84 7.42
C GLY A 828 -31.15 12.17 8.03
N SER A 829 -32.03 11.70 7.15
CA SER A 829 -33.26 10.95 7.46
C SER A 829 -32.95 9.49 7.85
N HIS A 830 -33.97 8.63 7.88
CA HIS A 830 -33.78 7.17 7.96
C HIS A 830 -33.26 6.56 6.63
N HIS A 831 -33.62 7.15 5.48
CA HIS A 831 -33.41 6.56 4.15
C HIS A 831 -32.34 7.28 3.32
N SER A 832 -31.80 8.39 3.81
CA SER A 832 -30.86 9.25 3.08
C SER A 832 -30.08 10.16 4.02
N GLY A 833 -28.76 10.24 3.83
CA GLY A 833 -27.90 11.10 4.63
C GLY A 833 -26.43 11.04 4.24
N HIS A 834 -25.62 11.79 4.96
CA HIS A 834 -24.17 11.86 4.82
C HIS A 834 -23.50 11.44 6.13
N TYR A 835 -22.45 10.65 6.03
CA TYR A 835 -21.63 10.25 7.17
C TYR A 835 -20.41 11.16 7.31
N GLU A 836 -20.09 11.53 8.55
CA GLU A 836 -18.86 12.22 8.90
C GLU A 836 -18.12 11.45 9.99
N SER A 837 -16.79 11.40 9.90
CA SER A 837 -15.94 10.76 10.90
C SER A 837 -15.25 11.80 11.77
N PHE A 838 -15.11 11.50 13.05
CA PHE A 838 -14.23 12.24 13.96
C PHE A 838 -13.24 11.25 14.57
N ARG A 839 -11.95 11.56 14.53
CA ARG A 839 -10.90 10.70 15.11
C ARG A 839 -9.81 11.50 15.83
N ARG A 840 -9.24 10.93 16.87
CA ARG A 840 -7.95 11.40 17.43
C ARG A 840 -6.80 10.98 16.52
N ASN A 841 -5.70 11.73 16.59
CA ASN A 841 -4.42 11.25 16.07
C ASN A 841 -3.69 10.43 17.13
N HIS A 842 -4.22 9.25 17.49
CA HIS A 842 -3.69 8.41 18.56
C HIS A 842 -2.71 7.35 18.01
N LEU A 843 -1.58 7.82 17.51
CA LEU A 843 -0.46 6.95 17.17
C LEU A 843 0.34 6.63 18.42
N TYR A 844 0.36 5.35 18.83
CA TYR A 844 1.37 4.87 19.76
C TYR A 844 2.78 5.15 19.18
N PRO A 845 3.76 5.57 20.01
CA PRO A 845 5.14 5.66 19.56
C PRO A 845 5.62 4.28 19.10
N PRO A 846 6.59 4.19 18.18
CA PRO A 846 7.23 2.91 17.87
C PRO A 846 7.82 2.33 19.16
N PHE A 847 7.70 1.02 19.36
CA PHE A 847 8.20 0.34 20.56
C PHE A 847 9.68 0.69 20.80
N SER A 848 9.95 1.47 21.84
CA SER A 848 11.28 1.54 22.44
C SER A 848 11.55 0.18 23.06
N THR A 849 12.40 -0.63 22.43
CA THR A 849 12.82 -1.94 22.95
C THR A 849 13.74 -1.72 24.17
N PRO A 850 13.27 -1.92 25.42
CA PRO A 850 14.04 -1.52 26.60
C PRO A 850 15.28 -2.38 26.81
N ASP A 851 15.22 -3.63 26.36
CA ASP A 851 16.17 -4.72 26.62
C ASP A 851 17.00 -5.15 25.39
N ALA A 852 17.09 -4.32 24.35
CA ALA A 852 17.82 -4.65 23.11
C ALA A 852 19.32 -5.02 23.33
N PHE A 853 19.90 -4.66 24.47
CA PHE A 853 21.26 -5.01 24.88
C PHE A 853 21.34 -6.07 26.00
N SER A 854 20.22 -6.46 26.60
CA SER A 854 20.17 -7.40 27.74
C SER A 854 20.46 -8.84 27.30
N SER A 855 19.80 -9.29 26.22
CA SER A 855 20.10 -10.56 25.55
C SER A 855 21.53 -10.61 24.98
N TYR A 856 22.07 -9.46 24.53
CA TYR A 856 23.45 -9.35 24.03
C TYR A 856 24.51 -9.30 25.16
N ALA A 857 24.10 -9.06 26.40
CA ALA A 857 24.96 -9.16 27.57
C ALA A 857 25.02 -10.60 28.10
N GLN A 858 23.92 -11.34 28.05
CA GLN A 858 23.85 -12.74 28.50
C GLN A 858 24.67 -13.70 27.61
N SER A 859 24.81 -13.40 26.32
CA SER A 859 25.67 -14.18 25.39
C SER A 859 27.19 -14.01 25.60
N ARG A 860 27.61 -13.37 26.70
CA ARG A 860 29.02 -13.31 27.14
C ARG A 860 29.38 -14.24 28.30
N ALA A 861 28.47 -15.11 28.72
CA ALA A 861 28.88 -16.31 29.48
C ALA A 861 29.84 -17.15 28.60
N ALA A 862 31.02 -17.50 29.13
CA ALA A 862 31.96 -18.32 28.40
C ALA A 862 31.46 -19.76 28.31
N SER A 863 31.56 -20.40 27.14
CA SER A 863 31.34 -21.83 26.99
C SER A 863 32.38 -22.59 27.83
N GLU A 864 31.93 -23.38 28.81
CA GLU A 864 32.83 -24.19 29.64
C GLU A 864 33.42 -25.39 28.88
N ASN A 865 32.89 -25.71 27.69
CA ASN A 865 33.44 -26.72 26.78
C ASN A 865 34.41 -26.09 25.76
N PRO A 866 35.73 -26.35 25.85
CA PRO A 866 36.70 -25.98 24.82
C PRO A 866 36.67 -26.98 23.66
N SER A 867 36.58 -26.50 22.41
CA SER A 867 36.56 -27.37 21.22
C SER A 867 37.97 -27.81 20.80
N GLU A 868 38.20 -29.12 20.69
CA GLU A 868 39.45 -29.70 20.16
C GLU A 868 39.58 -29.60 18.62
N ALA A 869 39.46 -28.39 18.07
CA ALA A 869 39.62 -28.13 16.64
C ALA A 869 40.34 -26.79 16.40
N PRO A 870 41.60 -26.79 15.91
CA PRO A 870 42.34 -25.56 15.65
C PRO A 870 41.76 -24.82 14.44
N SER A 871 41.28 -23.58 14.66
CA SER A 871 40.78 -22.72 13.57
C SER A 871 41.90 -22.39 12.56
N PRO A 872 41.60 -22.33 11.25
CA PRO A 872 42.63 -22.20 10.22
C PRO A 872 43.30 -20.81 10.24
N GLN A 873 44.62 -20.80 10.46
CA GLN A 873 45.43 -19.57 10.41
C GLN A 873 45.77 -19.18 8.97
N LEU A 874 45.14 -18.12 8.46
CA LEU A 874 45.61 -17.42 7.26
C LEU A 874 46.87 -16.60 7.58
N ARG A 875 48.04 -17.10 7.19
CA ARG A 875 49.31 -16.35 7.29
C ARG A 875 49.32 -15.18 6.30
N ALA A 876 49.67 -13.99 6.79
CA ALA A 876 50.05 -12.87 5.93
C ALA A 876 51.25 -13.24 5.06
N ARG A 877 51.21 -12.87 3.78
CA ARG A 877 52.27 -13.15 2.80
C ARG A 877 52.81 -11.83 2.23
N ASN A 878 53.95 -11.39 2.73
CA ASN A 878 54.68 -10.26 2.15
C ASN A 878 55.36 -10.71 0.85
N SER A 879 55.28 -9.88 -0.19
CA SER A 879 56.11 -9.99 -1.39
C SER A 879 56.30 -8.61 -2.00
N SER A 880 57.51 -8.05 -1.88
CA SER A 880 57.98 -6.90 -2.63
C SER A 880 58.63 -7.33 -3.95
N ASP A 881 58.68 -6.40 -4.91
CA ASP A 881 59.63 -6.32 -6.03
C ASP A 881 59.86 -7.56 -6.92
N THR A 882 59.16 -7.63 -8.06
CA THR A 882 59.78 -8.05 -9.32
C THR A 882 59.02 -7.44 -10.52
N GLU A 883 59.74 -6.86 -11.49
CA GLU A 883 59.19 -6.55 -12.82
C GLU A 883 59.08 -7.83 -13.68
N PRO A 884 58.39 -7.77 -14.83
CA PRO A 884 59.16 -7.91 -16.07
C PRO A 884 58.81 -6.89 -17.18
N ALA A 885 59.61 -6.91 -18.25
CA ALA A 885 59.79 -5.80 -19.19
C ALA A 885 58.99 -5.87 -20.52
N ASN A 886 59.26 -4.87 -21.38
CA ASN A 886 58.61 -4.52 -22.65
C ASN A 886 58.80 -5.51 -23.83
N LEU A 887 58.17 -5.14 -24.97
CA LEU A 887 58.41 -5.49 -26.40
C LEU A 887 57.47 -6.55 -27.02
N ASN A 888 57.08 -6.51 -28.31
CA ASN A 888 56.83 -5.42 -29.27
C ASN A 888 56.19 -6.03 -30.56
N ILE A 889 55.44 -5.26 -31.36
CA ILE A 889 55.28 -5.33 -32.86
C ILE A 889 55.15 -6.74 -33.53
N SER A 890 54.08 -7.08 -34.27
CA SER A 890 53.94 -6.80 -35.72
C SER A 890 52.68 -7.40 -36.39
N THR A 891 52.44 -7.07 -37.67
CA THR A 891 51.33 -7.55 -38.53
C THR A 891 51.78 -7.99 -39.93
N SER A 892 51.30 -9.13 -40.44
CA SER A 892 51.22 -9.50 -41.88
C SER A 892 50.27 -10.70 -42.06
N ILE A 893 49.13 -10.60 -42.76
CA ILE A 893 48.90 -10.52 -44.23
C ILE A 893 49.05 -11.87 -44.97
N ALA A 894 47.94 -12.30 -45.59
CA ALA A 894 47.90 -13.07 -46.82
C ALA A 894 46.69 -12.61 -47.67
N SER A 895 46.77 -12.71 -49.00
CA SER A 895 45.71 -12.26 -49.94
C SER A 895 45.70 -13.15 -51.20
N PRO A 896 44.69 -13.03 -52.08
CA PRO A 896 45.03 -12.50 -53.41
C PRO A 896 43.97 -11.58 -54.07
N THR A 897 44.48 -10.51 -54.70
CA THR A 897 44.17 -9.90 -56.03
C THR A 897 42.91 -10.30 -56.83
N ARG A 898 42.30 -9.45 -57.71
CA ARG A 898 42.87 -8.29 -58.44
C ARG A 898 41.82 -7.29 -59.04
N SER A 899 42.14 -5.99 -58.97
CA SER A 899 41.94 -4.91 -59.98
C SER A 899 40.66 -4.75 -60.84
N SER A 900 40.09 -3.54 -60.82
CA SER A 900 40.09 -2.60 -61.98
C SER A 900 39.78 -1.16 -61.53
N GLN A 901 39.91 -0.15 -62.42
CA GLN A 901 39.92 1.30 -62.10
C GLN A 901 38.83 2.06 -62.88
N LEU A 902 38.35 3.21 -62.36
CA LEU A 902 38.46 4.55 -62.97
C LEU A 902 37.70 5.65 -62.17
N GLN A 903 37.82 6.91 -62.57
CA GLN A 903 37.38 8.12 -61.84
C GLN A 903 36.46 9.06 -62.72
N PRO A 904 35.97 10.24 -62.23
CA PRO A 904 34.66 10.81 -62.62
C PRO A 904 34.70 11.82 -63.79
N PRO A 905 33.59 12.48 -64.17
CA PRO A 905 33.27 13.82 -63.60
C PRO A 905 31.74 14.07 -63.37
N PRO A 906 31.09 15.25 -63.58
CA PRO A 906 30.61 16.08 -62.47
C PRO A 906 29.13 16.57 -62.52
N SER A 907 28.72 17.37 -61.54
CA SER A 907 27.47 18.19 -61.56
C SER A 907 27.55 19.36 -62.57
N PRO A 908 26.42 19.96 -63.03
CA PRO A 908 25.80 21.07 -62.30
C PRO A 908 24.26 21.30 -62.47
N THR A 909 23.75 22.33 -61.78
CA THR A 909 22.44 23.03 -61.94
C THR A 909 22.37 23.88 -63.25
N PRO A 910 21.23 24.49 -63.72
CA PRO A 910 20.12 25.10 -62.96
C PRO A 910 18.68 25.12 -63.59
N ARG A 911 17.81 26.00 -63.02
CA ARG A 911 16.46 26.51 -63.42
C ARG A 911 16.34 27.00 -64.90
N PRO A 912 15.13 27.29 -65.51
CA PRO A 912 13.94 27.93 -64.89
C PRO A 912 12.49 27.64 -65.41
N THR A 913 11.48 28.17 -64.68
CA THR A 913 10.13 28.71 -65.07
C THR A 913 9.27 28.16 -66.23
N SER A 914 7.96 27.93 -65.98
CA SER A 914 6.84 28.80 -66.45
C SER A 914 5.41 28.23 -66.15
N SER A 915 4.38 29.06 -66.29
CA SER A 915 2.92 28.74 -66.28
C SER A 915 2.30 29.18 -67.62
N PRO A 916 1.06 28.79 -68.04
CA PRO A 916 -0.16 29.57 -67.65
C PRO A 916 -1.60 28.94 -67.85
N ARG A 917 -2.65 29.58 -67.27
CA ARG A 917 -4.02 29.88 -67.86
C ARG A 917 -5.01 28.75 -68.32
N VAL A 918 -6.36 28.90 -68.43
CA VAL A 918 -7.38 29.86 -67.88
C VAL A 918 -8.87 29.37 -68.04
N SER A 919 -9.78 29.74 -67.12
CA SER A 919 -11.29 29.81 -67.21
C SER A 919 -12.11 28.52 -67.51
N PHE A 920 -13.42 28.35 -67.20
CA PHE A 920 -14.57 29.18 -66.75
C PHE A 920 -15.41 28.40 -65.68
N GLN A 921 -16.67 28.64 -65.23
CA GLN A 921 -17.78 29.58 -65.58
C GLN A 921 -18.58 30.08 -64.34
N SER A 922 -19.92 30.03 -64.25
CA SER A 922 -20.73 30.65 -63.16
C SER A 922 -22.19 30.17 -63.01
N THR A 923 -22.71 30.12 -61.76
CA THR A 923 -24.08 30.52 -61.29
C THR A 923 -24.17 30.32 -59.74
N ARG A 924 -24.54 31.30 -58.87
CA ARG A 924 -25.87 31.87 -58.50
C ARG A 924 -26.82 30.84 -57.82
N THR A 925 -27.51 31.07 -56.68
CA THR A 925 -28.01 32.32 -56.01
C THR A 925 -28.28 32.20 -54.47
N LYS A 926 -28.12 33.34 -53.73
CA LYS A 926 -28.92 33.84 -52.54
C LYS A 926 -28.98 32.96 -51.25
N SER A 927 -29.24 33.45 -50.02
CA SER A 927 -29.59 34.77 -49.42
C SER A 927 -29.08 34.79 -47.94
N SER A 928 -28.38 35.81 -47.42
CA SER A 928 -28.89 37.02 -46.69
C SER A 928 -29.79 36.72 -45.45
N THR A 929 -29.68 37.37 -44.27
CA THR A 929 -29.03 38.66 -43.91
C THR A 929 -28.79 38.83 -42.38
N SER A 930 -27.80 39.65 -41.97
CA SER A 930 -27.73 40.51 -40.74
C SER A 930 -27.87 39.92 -39.31
N LYS A 931 -27.46 40.58 -38.21
CA LYS A 931 -26.24 41.38 -37.81
C LYS A 931 -26.42 41.89 -36.34
N GLN A 932 -25.31 42.26 -35.69
CA GLN A 932 -25.17 43.20 -34.54
C GLN A 932 -25.67 42.81 -33.12
N ASN A 933 -24.71 42.36 -32.30
CA ASN A 933 -24.08 43.07 -31.15
C ASN A 933 -24.88 43.89 -30.10
N LEU A 934 -24.44 43.66 -28.84
CA LEU A 934 -24.32 44.55 -27.66
C LEU A 934 -25.47 44.66 -26.62
N SER A 935 -25.02 44.86 -25.37
CA SER A 935 -25.74 44.96 -24.08
C SER A 935 -26.01 46.45 -23.69
N PRO A 936 -26.45 46.86 -22.46
CA PRO A 936 -26.82 46.12 -21.23
C PRO A 936 -28.04 46.68 -20.41
N VAL A 937 -28.24 46.13 -19.19
CA VAL A 937 -28.96 46.64 -17.97
C VAL A 937 -30.52 46.74 -17.92
N SER A 938 -31.04 46.41 -16.72
CA SER A 938 -32.23 46.99 -16.02
C SER A 938 -33.59 46.25 -16.01
N ASP A 939 -34.12 46.11 -14.78
CA ASP A 939 -35.53 46.01 -14.34
C ASP A 939 -36.38 47.27 -14.71
N PRO A 940 -37.71 47.41 -14.39
CA PRO A 940 -38.60 46.58 -13.53
C PRO A 940 -40.03 46.31 -14.06
N HIS A 941 -40.82 45.47 -13.36
CA HIS A 941 -42.09 45.84 -12.66
C HIS A 941 -43.05 44.66 -12.35
N SER A 942 -43.84 44.82 -11.28
CA SER A 942 -45.02 44.01 -10.91
C SER A 942 -46.11 44.94 -10.35
N PRO A 943 -47.38 44.48 -10.28
CA PRO A 943 -48.17 44.69 -9.05
C PRO A 943 -49.00 43.43 -8.66
N SER A 944 -48.93 42.98 -7.40
CA SER A 944 -49.95 43.16 -6.32
C SER A 944 -51.12 42.13 -6.38
N SER A 945 -51.94 41.84 -5.37
CA SER A 945 -52.24 42.38 -4.01
C SER A 945 -53.14 41.33 -3.29
N THR A 946 -53.38 41.22 -1.96
CA THR A 946 -52.97 41.83 -0.67
C THR A 946 -53.58 40.97 0.47
N GLU A 947 -53.19 40.98 1.75
CA GLU A 947 -52.04 41.61 2.45
C GLU A 947 -51.29 40.48 3.24
N GLY A 948 -51.00 40.43 4.55
CA GLY A 948 -51.02 41.39 5.67
C GLY A 948 -50.75 40.71 7.04
N GLY A 949 -50.27 41.40 8.07
CA GLY A 949 -49.75 42.78 8.09
C GLY A 949 -49.08 43.18 9.41
N ARG A 950 -48.29 44.27 9.37
CA ARG A 950 -47.73 45.08 10.50
C ARG A 950 -46.77 44.43 11.54
N TRP A 951 -45.71 45.11 12.02
CA TRP A 951 -44.95 46.26 11.51
C TRP A 951 -43.60 46.46 12.25
N SER A 952 -42.68 47.24 11.64
CA SER A 952 -41.52 47.98 12.22
C SER A 952 -40.67 47.34 13.35
N LYS A 953 -39.40 46.96 13.10
CA LYS A 953 -38.18 47.82 13.00
C LYS A 953 -37.83 48.65 14.26
N SER A 954 -36.66 48.41 14.88
CA SER A 954 -35.52 49.37 14.97
C SER A 954 -34.37 48.91 15.91
N PHE A 955 -33.27 49.69 15.94
CA PHE A 955 -31.92 49.37 16.45
C PHE A 955 -31.68 49.44 17.99
N SER A 956 -30.52 48.87 18.38
CA SER A 956 -29.57 49.33 19.44
C SER A 956 -29.86 49.23 20.96
N ARG A 957 -29.20 48.25 21.60
CA ARG A 957 -28.15 48.38 22.66
C ARG A 957 -28.36 49.36 23.84
N ALA A 958 -28.71 48.83 25.02
CA ALA A 958 -28.25 49.20 26.40
C ALA A 958 -29.05 48.40 27.47
N SER A 959 -28.84 48.51 28.80
CA SER A 959 -27.65 48.33 29.67
C SER A 959 -28.06 48.51 31.16
N PHE A 960 -27.34 47.93 32.14
CA PHE A 960 -27.45 48.16 33.61
C PHE A 960 -28.76 47.64 34.30
N THR A 961 -28.90 47.36 35.62
CA THR A 961 -27.96 47.19 36.79
C THR A 961 -28.64 46.51 38.00
N SER A 962 -27.81 46.14 39.00
CA SER A 962 -28.08 45.97 40.46
C SER A 962 -28.26 44.52 40.97
N ASP A 963 -27.89 44.16 42.21
CA ASP A 963 -27.40 44.98 43.36
C ASP A 963 -26.35 44.25 44.26
N ARG A 964 -25.61 45.02 45.09
CA ARG A 964 -24.90 44.77 46.39
C ARG A 964 -24.17 43.42 46.71
N SER A 965 -23.13 43.36 47.57
CA SER A 965 -22.56 44.30 48.58
C SER A 965 -21.05 44.07 48.90
N THR A 966 -20.38 45.12 49.38
CA THR A 966 -19.06 45.19 50.09
C THR A 966 -19.16 44.85 51.60
N PRO A 967 -18.11 44.71 52.45
CA PRO A 967 -16.71 45.25 52.44
C PRO A 967 -15.59 44.18 52.36
N ALA A 968 -14.29 44.42 52.09
CA ALA A 968 -13.35 45.57 52.13
C ALA A 968 -12.35 45.57 53.32
N THR A 969 -11.08 45.31 53.00
CA THR A 969 -9.87 45.79 53.72
C THR A 969 -8.72 45.96 52.71
N SER A 970 -7.81 46.88 52.97
CA SER A 970 -6.94 47.50 51.94
C SER A 970 -5.45 47.46 52.27
N VAL A 971 -4.61 47.17 51.25
CA VAL A 971 -3.26 47.76 51.08
C VAL A 971 -3.03 47.95 49.57
N GLU A 972 -2.43 49.07 49.16
CA GLU A 972 -2.07 49.36 47.77
C GLU A 972 -0.57 49.11 47.47
N ALA A 973 -0.21 49.29 46.20
CA ALA A 973 1.15 49.21 45.62
C ALA A 973 1.77 47.79 45.50
N SER A 974 2.62 47.50 44.51
CA SER A 974 3.14 48.33 43.41
C SER A 974 3.16 47.59 42.06
N THR A 975 3.28 48.34 40.97
CA THR A 975 3.40 47.83 39.59
C THR A 975 4.51 46.79 39.41
N GLY A 976 4.20 45.64 38.80
CA GLY A 976 5.19 44.61 38.47
C GLY A 976 4.62 43.51 37.57
N SER A 977 4.70 43.69 36.25
CA SER A 977 4.14 42.76 35.25
C SER A 977 4.96 41.47 35.12
N LYS A 978 4.58 40.42 35.86
CA LYS A 978 5.06 39.05 35.62
C LYS A 978 4.17 38.35 34.58
N PRO A 979 4.72 37.71 33.53
CA PRO A 979 3.92 37.01 32.53
C PRO A 979 3.25 35.77 33.13
N ARG A 980 2.02 35.47 32.69
CA ARG A 980 1.29 34.27 33.11
C ARG A 980 1.90 33.03 32.45
N LEU A 981 2.25 32.03 33.27
CA LEU A 981 2.63 30.70 32.78
C LEU A 981 1.48 30.06 32.01
N HIS A 982 1.67 29.85 30.71
CA HIS A 982 0.74 29.06 29.91
C HIS A 982 0.85 27.59 30.27
N ARG A 983 -0.26 27.01 30.76
CA ARG A 983 -0.37 25.59 31.06
C ARG A 983 -0.26 24.78 29.76
N ARG A 984 0.86 24.05 29.57
CA ARG A 984 1.09 23.14 28.42
C ARG A 984 -0.14 22.26 28.16
N ARG A 985 -0.54 22.14 26.89
CA ARG A 985 -1.52 21.14 26.44
C ARG A 985 -0.80 19.80 26.24
N LYS A 986 -1.46 18.69 26.59
CA LYS A 986 -0.94 17.35 26.26
C LYS A 986 -1.04 17.13 24.72
N PRO A 987 -0.06 16.50 24.06
CA PRO A 987 -0.11 16.25 22.62
C PRO A 987 -1.33 15.41 22.16
N ASN A 988 -1.84 14.54 23.04
CA ASN A 988 -2.78 13.46 22.77
C ASN A 988 -4.29 13.86 22.79
N ASP A 989 -4.59 15.14 22.59
CA ASP A 989 -5.96 15.72 22.60
C ASP A 989 -6.39 16.41 21.30
N ARG A 990 -5.67 16.18 20.20
CA ARG A 990 -6.01 16.71 18.87
C ARG A 990 -7.02 15.82 18.16
N TRP A 991 -8.18 16.38 17.79
CA TRP A 991 -9.26 15.70 17.06
C TRP A 991 -9.40 16.23 15.64
N TRP A 992 -9.64 15.34 14.68
CA TRP A 992 -9.92 15.65 13.29
C TRP A 992 -11.39 15.35 12.97
N ARG A 993 -12.11 16.34 12.43
CA ARG A 993 -13.41 16.16 11.75
C ARG A 993 -13.14 15.93 10.27
N ILE A 994 -13.76 14.90 9.70
CA ILE A 994 -13.50 14.40 8.36
C ILE A 994 -14.83 14.18 7.63
N SER A 995 -15.02 14.88 6.53
CA SER A 995 -16.03 14.60 5.51
C SER A 995 -15.36 14.51 4.14
N ASP A 996 -16.07 13.98 3.13
CA ASP A 996 -15.52 13.78 1.77
C ASP A 996 -14.92 15.06 1.15
N GLU A 997 -15.46 16.23 1.49
CA GLU A 997 -14.90 17.52 1.05
C GLU A 997 -13.73 18.02 1.94
N LYS A 998 -13.89 17.89 3.27
CA LYS A 998 -13.29 18.79 4.27
C LYS A 998 -12.72 18.00 5.47
N VAL A 999 -11.40 18.09 5.63
CA VAL A 999 -10.67 17.71 6.86
C VAL A 999 -10.40 18.98 7.67
N LYS A 1000 -10.69 18.98 8.98
CA LYS A 1000 -10.45 20.10 9.90
C LYS A 1000 -10.08 19.62 11.30
N GLU A 1001 -9.18 20.33 11.99
CA GLU A 1001 -8.97 20.14 13.43
C GLU A 1001 -10.19 20.67 14.21
N CYS A 1002 -10.54 20.01 15.32
CA CYS A 1002 -11.64 20.38 16.21
C CYS A 1002 -11.30 20.04 17.67
N LYS A 1003 -12.13 20.46 18.61
CA LYS A 1003 -11.96 20.20 20.05
C LYS A 1003 -12.81 19.00 20.49
N THR A 1004 -12.43 18.36 21.59
CA THR A 1004 -13.26 17.32 22.23
C THR A 1004 -14.66 17.83 22.58
N SER A 1005 -14.83 19.12 22.94
CA SER A 1005 -16.14 19.75 23.14
C SER A 1005 -17.06 19.67 21.92
N ASP A 1006 -16.47 19.74 20.73
CA ASP A 1006 -17.20 19.79 19.47
C ASP A 1006 -17.65 18.36 19.10
N VAL A 1007 -16.81 17.36 19.42
CA VAL A 1007 -17.09 15.93 19.27
C VAL A 1007 -18.20 15.48 20.23
N LEU A 1008 -18.07 15.75 21.53
CA LEU A 1008 -19.09 15.44 22.54
C LEU A 1008 -20.42 16.22 22.33
N GLY A 1009 -20.38 17.28 21.51
CA GLY A 1009 -21.56 18.02 21.06
C GLY A 1009 -22.43 17.29 20.02
N MET A 1010 -21.93 16.25 19.35
CA MET A 1010 -22.62 15.55 18.25
C MET A 1010 -23.78 14.61 18.70
N GLN A 1011 -24.38 14.87 19.85
CA GLN A 1011 -25.35 14.02 20.56
C GLN A 1011 -26.58 13.56 19.73
N ARG A 1012 -26.96 14.33 18.71
CA ARG A 1012 -28.09 14.02 17.80
C ARG A 1012 -27.66 13.24 16.56
N GLU A 1013 -26.40 13.37 16.16
CA GLU A 1013 -25.86 12.86 14.89
C GLU A 1013 -25.01 11.61 15.10
N VAL A 1014 -24.43 11.41 16.29
CA VAL A 1014 -23.62 10.25 16.65
C VAL A 1014 -24.37 8.93 16.41
N TYR A 1015 -23.67 8.02 15.73
CA TYR A 1015 -24.20 6.76 15.19
C TYR A 1015 -23.29 5.57 15.55
N LEU A 1016 -21.97 5.71 15.38
CA LEU A 1016 -20.97 4.77 15.93
C LEU A 1016 -20.04 5.50 16.92
N LEU A 1017 -19.61 4.79 17.97
CA LEU A 1017 -18.55 5.25 18.89
C LEU A 1017 -17.49 4.15 19.04
N PHE A 1018 -16.22 4.57 19.16
CA PHE A 1018 -15.09 3.68 19.36
C PHE A 1018 -14.30 4.11 20.59
N TYR A 1019 -14.27 3.20 21.56
CA TYR A 1019 -13.69 3.39 22.90
C TYR A 1019 -12.55 2.37 23.09
N GLU A 1020 -11.32 2.83 23.32
CA GLU A 1020 -10.15 1.96 23.58
C GLU A 1020 -9.85 1.93 25.09
N ILE A 1021 -9.45 0.77 25.62
CA ILE A 1021 -9.19 0.59 27.05
C ILE A 1021 -7.99 1.41 27.53
N GLU A 1022 -8.13 2.13 28.65
CA GLU A 1022 -7.05 2.91 29.23
C GLU A 1022 -6.10 2.00 30.01
N LYS A 1023 -5.01 1.61 29.36
CA LYS A 1023 -3.93 0.80 29.98
C LYS A 1023 -3.49 1.43 31.31
N PRO A 1024 -3.32 0.62 32.38
CA PRO A 1024 -2.86 1.12 33.67
C PRO A 1024 -1.49 1.79 33.48
N THR A 1025 -1.36 3.03 33.97
CA THR A 1025 -0.11 3.78 33.80
C THR A 1025 0.92 3.25 34.79
N PRO A 1026 2.08 2.73 34.34
CA PRO A 1026 3.12 2.25 35.25
C PRO A 1026 3.73 3.45 35.99
N GLY A 1027 3.36 3.61 37.26
CA GLY A 1027 3.82 4.69 38.15
C GLY A 1027 2.81 5.83 38.34
N VAL A 1028 1.93 5.64 39.33
CA VAL A 1028 1.31 6.69 40.17
C VAL A 1028 1.39 6.22 41.62
#